data_AF-A0A1M2V6J5-F1
#
_entry.id   AF-A0A1M2V6J5-F1
#
_cell.length_a   1.000
_cell.length_b   1.000
_cell.length_c   1.000
_cell.angle_alpha   90.00
_cell.angle_beta   90.00
_cell.angle_gamma   90.00
#
_symmetry.space_group_name_H-M   'P 1'
#
loop_
_entity.id
_entity.type
_entity.pdbx_description
1 polymer ?
#
loop_
_entity_poly.entity_id
_entity_poly.type
_entity_poly.pdbx_seq_one_letter_code
_entity_poly.pdbx_strand_id
1 'polypeptide(L)'
;MSTVSSEPQVVTKLLEVSTGAKLYTEHWHLAAAAQPAQTIVCIHGLGGSSAFFYPIVKPLLSSFPDAHILAYDRAGSGLSPLPDYGGVPLSLSHMLADLDALLAVETPTGPLVIAAHSAGTILATRWLLKASPAVQRVTRVIFIGGPPEWRESSKPPGRPFVTDSTLPLVLGKTSMASRPLAVATVRAITLTQDGASFGAAIRAFDRDIGAGGAKIDWEALQTKFKVLVICGDEDLLAKPSDLARYLDKSPVRTMVGVGHSPTIEAHEETAQIIADFVSGDEGSYRHAWLMKSPLIIDQIEKMSHGYLKMDCEGDNASLIGVKDTKDKRAAIQNGWWGPKALLWLILIVVSFFVPNGFFMFWGNYVSMIGATIFILLGLVLLVDFAHSWTETCLENWEQSNSNLWQWILIGSTAGMYVATIALTGVLYTFFASSGCTLNRFFISFNLALCVLVTLMCVHPTVQEYNPRSGLAQSSMVAVYCTYLIMSAIGNHAHETCNPLRRGSGTQYTTLFLGAAFTFLAIAYSTSRAATQSRALVGKDRKGLIQLPTEGEHHAELGVVSTQPSRTETPRYQALLAAVEAGAIPASALDEEMEDDDEDEVTGDSRDDERSGTRYNYAWFHIIFAIGAMYVAMLLTDWNVVKPDSNPNHEQDVYIGRSEVAMWMRVVSSWICMLLYMWSLLAPVLMPDRFSEYY
;
A
#
# COMPACT_ATOMS: atom_id res chain seq x y z
N MET A 1 6.36 10.11 38.14
CA MET A 1 5.90 10.23 36.74
C MET A 1 5.79 11.70 36.42
N SER A 2 6.79 12.28 35.76
CA SER A 2 6.71 13.66 35.26
C SER A 2 5.71 13.68 34.11
N THR A 3 4.73 14.57 34.17
CA THR A 3 3.79 14.87 33.09
C THR A 3 4.58 15.30 31.84
N VAL A 4 4.58 14.48 30.79
CA VAL A 4 5.15 14.87 29.49
C VAL A 4 4.26 15.97 28.93
N SER A 5 4.83 17.16 28.68
CA SER A 5 4.11 18.27 28.04
C SER A 5 3.73 17.88 26.62
N SER A 6 2.53 18.22 26.17
CA SER A 6 2.12 18.05 24.77
C SER A 6 2.72 19.11 23.84
N GLU A 7 3.25 20.20 24.38
CA GLU A 7 3.90 21.27 23.61
C GLU A 7 5.42 21.29 23.84
N PRO A 8 6.23 21.45 22.77
CA PRO A 8 7.67 21.66 22.87
C PRO A 8 8.01 22.85 23.75
N GLN A 9 8.85 22.62 24.74
CA GLN A 9 9.47 23.68 25.53
C GLN A 9 10.78 24.10 24.86
N VAL A 10 11.10 25.39 24.92
CA VAL A 10 12.34 25.94 24.38
C VAL A 10 13.16 26.62 25.47
N VAL A 11 14.46 26.34 25.48
CA VAL A 11 15.45 27.09 26.26
C VAL A 11 16.37 27.80 25.29
N THR A 12 16.37 29.14 25.35
CA THR A 12 17.21 29.98 24.50
C THR A 12 18.37 30.59 25.30
N LYS A 13 19.55 30.67 24.70
CA LYS A 13 20.74 31.26 25.33
C LYS A 13 21.61 31.97 24.31
N LEU A 14 22.35 32.98 24.76
CA LEU A 14 23.50 33.51 24.02
C LEU A 14 24.76 32.96 24.70
N LEU A 15 25.33 31.90 24.12
CA LEU A 15 26.46 31.17 24.68
C LEU A 15 27.78 31.72 24.14
N GLU A 16 28.69 32.09 25.03
CA GLU A 16 30.08 32.37 24.66
C GLU A 16 30.89 31.07 24.66
N VAL A 17 31.35 30.65 23.48
CA VAL A 17 32.15 29.42 23.32
C VAL A 17 33.65 29.72 23.47
N SER A 18 34.46 28.67 23.63
CA SER A 18 35.92 28.81 23.90
C SER A 18 36.72 29.53 22.81
N THR A 19 36.14 29.69 21.61
CA THR A 19 36.72 30.48 20.50
C THR A 19 36.50 31.99 20.67
N GLY A 20 35.72 32.42 21.67
CA GLY A 20 35.32 33.82 21.88
C GLY A 20 34.07 34.24 21.08
N ALA A 21 33.50 33.34 20.28
CA ALA A 21 32.25 33.60 19.57
C ALA A 21 31.04 33.54 20.51
N LYS A 22 30.09 34.44 20.34
CA LYS A 22 28.79 34.42 21.03
C LYS A 22 27.74 33.85 20.09
N LEU A 23 27.24 32.66 20.40
CA LEU A 23 26.31 31.92 19.58
C LEU A 23 24.95 31.86 20.26
N TYR A 24 23.92 32.33 19.57
CA TYR A 24 22.55 32.15 19.99
C TYR A 24 22.12 30.69 19.75
N THR A 25 21.62 30.02 20.79
CA THR A 25 21.21 28.62 20.78
C THR A 25 19.78 28.48 21.24
N GLU A 26 19.10 27.47 20.69
CA GLU A 26 17.77 27.07 21.09
C GLU A 26 17.70 25.56 21.27
N HIS A 27 17.28 25.17 22.47
CA HIS A 27 17.09 23.77 22.84
C HIS A 27 15.60 23.47 23.00
N TRP A 28 15.09 22.60 22.14
CA TRP A 28 13.70 22.17 22.15
C TRP A 28 13.55 20.75 22.71
N HIS A 29 12.58 20.53 23.61
CA HIS A 29 12.31 19.23 24.23
C HIS A 29 10.84 19.10 24.72
N LEU A 30 10.31 17.87 24.84
CA LEU A 30 8.98 17.62 25.42
C LEU A 30 9.03 17.22 26.91
N ALA A 31 10.06 16.47 27.29
CA ALA A 31 10.34 16.10 28.68
C ALA A 31 11.58 16.84 29.18
N ALA A 32 11.56 17.31 30.44
CA ALA A 32 12.71 17.94 31.09
C ALA A 32 13.73 16.88 31.57
N ALA A 33 14.09 15.94 30.70
CA ALA A 33 15.11 14.94 31.02
C ALA A 33 16.49 15.61 31.08
N ALA A 34 17.28 15.30 32.11
CA ALA A 34 18.62 15.85 32.28
C ALA A 34 19.61 15.40 31.19
N GLN A 35 19.34 14.25 30.53
CA GLN A 35 20.08 13.79 29.36
C GLN A 35 19.11 13.22 28.31
N PRO A 36 19.17 13.69 27.05
CA PRO A 36 18.33 13.16 25.99
C PRO A 36 18.83 11.81 25.48
N ALA A 37 17.90 10.99 24.97
CA ALA A 37 18.25 9.73 24.30
C ALA A 37 19.10 9.97 23.03
N GLN A 38 18.84 11.09 22.34
CA GLN A 38 19.62 11.59 21.21
C GLN A 38 19.44 13.10 21.06
N THR A 39 20.42 13.78 20.48
CA THR A 39 20.29 15.21 20.14
C THR A 39 20.36 15.41 18.62
N ILE A 40 19.33 16.03 18.06
CA ILE A 40 19.29 16.47 16.66
C ILE A 40 19.89 17.87 16.60
N VAL A 41 21.05 18.01 15.96
CA VAL A 41 21.76 19.28 15.80
C VAL A 41 21.42 19.88 14.44
N CYS A 42 20.79 21.04 14.46
CA CYS A 42 20.31 21.77 13.28
C CYS A 42 21.30 22.87 12.85
N ILE A 43 21.80 22.79 11.62
CA ILE A 43 22.80 23.70 11.05
C ILE A 43 22.21 24.44 9.85
N HIS A 44 21.94 25.74 9.99
CA HIS A 44 21.28 26.53 8.96
C HIS A 44 22.23 26.91 7.78
N GLY A 45 21.62 27.24 6.63
CA GLY A 45 22.28 27.71 5.42
C GLY A 45 22.67 29.19 5.42
N LEU A 46 23.27 29.65 4.32
CA LEU A 46 23.59 31.07 4.10
C LEU A 46 22.30 31.92 4.12
N GLY A 47 22.31 33.01 4.89
CA GLY A 47 21.16 33.92 4.99
C GLY A 47 19.97 33.34 5.77
N GLY A 48 20.17 32.21 6.45
CA GLY A 48 19.21 31.62 7.38
C GLY A 48 19.57 31.87 8.85
N SER A 49 18.78 31.29 9.74
CA SER A 49 19.00 31.20 11.19
C SER A 49 18.39 29.91 11.72
N SER A 50 18.52 29.65 13.02
CA SER A 50 17.83 28.61 13.78
C SER A 50 16.33 28.55 13.52
N ALA A 51 15.69 29.71 13.27
CA ALA A 51 14.27 29.82 12.89
C ALA A 51 13.87 29.00 11.65
N PHE A 52 14.83 28.66 10.78
CA PHE A 52 14.59 27.84 9.60
C PHE A 52 14.08 26.42 9.92
N PHE A 53 14.32 25.95 11.14
CA PHE A 53 13.93 24.62 11.61
C PHE A 53 12.66 24.61 12.47
N TYR A 54 12.11 25.76 12.84
CA TYR A 54 10.93 25.83 13.71
C TYR A 54 9.75 24.98 13.21
N PRO A 55 9.39 25.00 11.92
CA PRO A 55 8.23 24.25 11.45
C PRO A 55 8.36 22.72 11.60
N ILE A 56 9.59 22.21 11.71
CA ILE A 56 9.84 20.76 11.88
C ILE A 56 10.04 20.33 13.34
N VAL A 57 10.20 21.27 14.28
CA VAL A 57 10.47 20.95 15.70
C VAL A 57 9.34 20.13 16.33
N LYS A 58 8.09 20.62 16.25
CA LYS A 58 6.95 19.94 16.87
C LYS A 58 6.69 18.56 16.26
N PRO A 59 6.65 18.39 14.93
CA PRO A 59 6.51 17.05 14.34
C PRO A 59 7.64 16.09 14.74
N LEU A 60 8.90 16.55 14.75
CA LEU A 60 10.04 15.69 15.11
C LEU A 60 10.03 15.25 16.57
N LEU A 61 9.73 16.16 17.50
CA LEU A 61 9.62 15.81 18.92
C LEU A 61 8.40 14.93 19.20
N SER A 62 7.35 15.03 18.39
CA SER A 62 6.20 14.13 18.50
C SER A 62 6.59 12.69 18.12
N SER A 63 7.46 12.52 17.12
CA SER A 63 8.01 11.21 16.74
C SER A 63 9.10 10.71 17.68
N PHE A 64 9.85 11.63 18.32
CA PHE A 64 10.92 11.30 19.27
C PHE A 64 10.77 12.10 20.58
N PRO A 65 9.87 11.69 21.50
CA PRO A 65 9.60 12.45 22.71
C PRO A 65 10.78 12.64 23.67
N ASP A 66 11.73 11.69 23.63
CA ASP A 66 12.94 11.68 24.47
C ASP A 66 14.18 12.30 23.77
N ALA A 67 14.00 12.85 22.56
CA ALA A 67 15.05 13.55 21.84
C ALA A 67 15.06 15.05 22.17
N HIS A 68 16.23 15.67 22.08
CA HIS A 68 16.36 17.12 22.09
C HIS A 68 16.71 17.61 20.68
N ILE A 69 16.23 18.80 20.34
CA ILE A 69 16.63 19.51 19.10
C ILE A 69 17.44 20.74 19.49
N LEU A 70 18.68 20.80 19.04
CA LEU A 70 19.59 21.94 19.20
C LEU A 70 19.69 22.67 17.87
N ALA A 71 19.12 23.86 17.77
CA ALA A 71 19.36 24.78 16.66
C ALA A 71 20.20 25.96 17.16
N TYR A 72 21.12 26.45 16.34
CA TYR A 72 21.94 27.60 16.70
C TYR A 72 22.15 28.52 15.51
N ASP A 73 22.44 29.78 15.81
CA ASP A 73 22.81 30.79 14.83
C ASP A 73 24.34 30.86 14.74
N ARG A 74 24.89 30.72 13.54
CA ARG A 74 26.34 30.84 13.31
C ARG A 74 26.80 32.28 13.56
N ALA A 75 28.08 32.45 13.89
CA ALA A 75 28.71 33.77 14.02
C ALA A 75 28.36 34.70 12.84
N GLY A 76 27.73 35.84 13.13
CA GLY A 76 27.28 36.81 12.13
C GLY A 76 26.00 36.43 11.37
N SER A 77 25.18 35.52 11.89
CA SER A 77 23.86 35.16 11.34
C SER A 77 22.79 35.26 12.42
N GLY A 78 21.56 35.57 12.02
CA GLY A 78 20.42 35.68 12.94
C GLY A 78 20.72 36.58 14.15
N LEU A 79 20.63 36.02 15.35
CA LEU A 79 20.87 36.71 16.63
C LEU A 79 22.31 36.57 17.15
N SER A 80 23.17 35.83 16.45
CA SER A 80 24.59 35.70 16.79
C SER A 80 25.42 36.84 16.20
N PRO A 81 26.09 37.67 17.04
CA PRO A 81 26.95 38.73 16.52
C PRO A 81 28.15 38.14 15.77
N LEU A 82 28.69 38.91 14.82
CA LEU A 82 29.95 38.57 14.16
C LEU A 82 31.13 38.94 15.09
N PRO A 83 31.98 37.99 15.51
CA PRO A 83 33.14 38.29 16.33
C PRO A 83 34.17 39.15 15.59
N ASP A 84 34.88 40.00 16.34
CA ASP A 84 36.07 40.66 15.83
C ASP A 84 37.26 39.70 15.92
N TYR A 85 37.68 39.17 14.77
CA TYR A 85 38.83 38.28 14.67
C TYR A 85 40.16 39.05 14.51
N GLY A 86 40.27 40.25 15.11
CA GLY A 86 41.49 41.06 15.11
C GLY A 86 41.91 41.50 13.70
N GLY A 87 40.94 41.86 12.85
CA GLY A 87 41.16 42.21 11.46
C GLY A 87 41.29 41.03 10.48
N VAL A 88 41.25 39.77 10.97
CA VAL A 88 41.18 38.59 10.11
C VAL A 88 39.74 38.40 9.61
N PRO A 89 39.50 38.20 8.30
CA PRO A 89 38.14 37.95 7.82
C PRO A 89 37.63 36.57 8.25
N LEU A 90 36.33 36.47 8.60
CA LEU A 90 35.63 35.22 8.89
C LEU A 90 35.97 34.12 7.88
N SER A 91 36.23 32.90 8.36
CA SER A 91 36.59 31.75 7.53
C SER A 91 35.79 30.51 7.95
N LEU A 92 35.77 29.49 7.09
CA LEU A 92 35.10 28.24 7.41
C LEU A 92 35.75 27.54 8.62
N SER A 93 37.08 27.67 8.79
CA SER A 93 37.78 27.14 9.96
C SER A 93 37.31 27.74 11.29
N HIS A 94 36.97 29.04 11.32
CA HIS A 94 36.34 29.65 12.49
C HIS A 94 34.99 29.01 12.77
N MET A 95 34.11 28.90 11.75
CA MET A 95 32.79 28.28 11.90
C MET A 95 32.87 26.81 12.37
N LEU A 96 33.86 26.05 11.90
CA LEU A 96 34.10 24.67 12.32
C LEU A 96 34.56 24.58 13.78
N ALA A 97 35.43 25.50 14.22
CA ALA A 97 35.88 25.56 15.61
C ALA A 97 34.73 25.98 16.55
N ASP A 98 33.91 26.95 16.12
CA ASP A 98 32.73 27.40 16.84
C ASP A 98 31.71 26.26 17.02
N LEU A 99 31.44 25.47 15.98
CA LEU A 99 30.56 24.30 16.05
C LEU A 99 31.10 23.21 16.99
N ASP A 100 32.41 22.94 16.92
CA ASP A 100 33.06 21.95 17.78
C ASP A 100 33.00 22.36 19.26
N ALA A 101 33.25 23.65 19.54
CA ALA A 101 33.18 24.22 20.87
C ALA A 101 31.74 24.28 21.41
N LEU A 102 30.77 24.62 20.57
CA LEU A 102 29.35 24.61 20.89
C LEU A 102 28.90 23.22 21.33
N LEU A 103 29.20 22.20 20.52
CA LEU A 103 28.77 20.83 20.80
C LEU A 103 29.45 20.25 22.04
N ALA A 104 30.68 20.67 22.35
CA ALA A 104 31.35 20.29 23.58
C ALA A 104 30.65 20.83 24.84
N VAL A 105 30.00 22.00 24.76
CA VAL A 105 29.31 22.63 25.89
C VAL A 105 27.85 22.18 26.00
N GLU A 106 27.09 22.26 24.90
CA GLU A 106 25.64 22.02 24.92
C GLU A 106 25.26 20.55 24.75
N THR A 107 26.16 19.73 24.19
CA THR A 107 25.92 18.29 23.95
C THR A 107 27.10 17.41 24.37
N PRO A 108 27.55 17.48 25.64
CA PRO A 108 28.78 16.82 26.08
C PRO A 108 28.73 15.29 25.97
N THR A 109 27.52 14.72 26.00
CA THR A 109 27.27 13.27 26.01
C THR A 109 26.08 12.92 25.11
N GLY A 110 25.98 11.64 24.74
CA GLY A 110 24.85 11.09 23.99
C GLY A 110 25.05 11.08 22.47
N PRO A 111 24.23 10.28 21.74
CA PRO A 111 24.25 10.21 20.28
C PRO A 111 23.81 11.52 19.62
N LEU A 112 24.43 11.83 18.49
CA LEU A 112 24.12 13.01 17.68
C LEU A 112 23.51 12.62 16.32
N VAL A 113 22.51 13.38 15.89
CA VAL A 113 21.97 13.37 14.53
C VAL A 113 22.21 14.75 13.95
N ILE A 114 22.85 14.84 12.79
CA ILE A 114 23.15 16.14 12.16
C ILE A 114 22.09 16.42 11.08
N ALA A 115 21.37 17.52 11.21
CA ALA A 115 20.43 18.02 10.22
C ALA A 115 20.92 19.38 9.69
N ALA A 116 21.41 19.42 8.46
CA ALA A 116 22.01 20.61 7.89
C ALA A 116 21.27 21.08 6.64
N HIS A 117 21.09 22.40 6.48
CA HIS A 117 20.41 23.00 5.34
C HIS A 117 21.38 23.77 4.42
N SER A 118 21.25 23.60 3.10
CA SER A 118 21.96 24.40 2.08
C SER A 118 23.47 24.46 2.34
N ALA A 119 24.11 25.64 2.35
CA ALA A 119 25.52 25.82 2.68
C ALA A 119 25.92 25.30 4.08
N GLY A 120 24.95 25.12 4.98
CA GLY A 120 25.17 24.42 6.25
C GLY A 120 25.58 22.97 6.07
N THR A 121 25.15 22.30 4.99
CA THR A 121 25.57 20.92 4.64
C THR A 121 27.06 20.84 4.32
N ILE A 122 27.64 21.90 3.73
CA ILE A 122 29.07 22.00 3.42
C ILE A 122 29.85 22.12 4.73
N LEU A 123 29.42 23.02 5.62
CA LEU A 123 30.00 23.17 6.95
C LEU A 123 29.93 21.85 7.74
N ALA A 124 28.76 21.20 7.75
CA ALA A 124 28.55 19.91 8.40
C ALA A 124 29.47 18.84 7.83
N THR A 125 29.61 18.77 6.51
CA THR A 125 30.46 17.78 5.83
C THR A 125 31.94 17.98 6.20
N ARG A 126 32.42 19.22 6.16
CA ARG A 126 33.80 19.55 6.59
C ARG A 126 34.04 19.21 8.05
N TRP A 127 33.05 19.43 8.91
CA TRP A 127 33.13 19.06 10.33
C TRP A 127 33.14 17.53 10.53
N LEU A 128 32.28 16.78 9.83
CA LEU A 128 32.19 15.32 9.93
C LEU A 128 33.45 14.58 9.44
N LEU A 129 34.20 15.20 8.53
CA LEU A 129 35.49 14.71 8.05
C LEU A 129 36.67 15.09 8.96
N LYS A 130 36.47 15.98 9.94
CA LYS A 130 37.47 16.30 10.97
C LYS A 130 37.54 15.19 12.03
N ALA A 131 38.71 15.00 12.62
CA ALA A 131 38.86 14.22 13.85
C ALA A 131 38.42 15.08 15.06
N SER A 132 37.21 14.83 15.57
CA SER A 132 36.70 15.43 16.81
C SER A 132 35.95 14.37 17.65
N PRO A 133 36.01 14.42 19.00
CA PRO A 133 35.24 13.53 19.86
C PRO A 133 33.72 13.60 19.63
N ALA A 134 33.19 14.77 19.27
CA ALA A 134 31.77 14.94 18.98
C ALA A 134 31.37 14.23 17.67
N VAL A 135 32.25 14.22 16.67
CA VAL A 135 32.03 13.54 15.38
C VAL A 135 31.88 12.02 15.55
N GLN A 136 32.57 11.42 16.53
CA GLN A 136 32.46 9.98 16.81
C GLN A 136 31.08 9.58 17.35
N ARG A 137 30.31 10.53 17.87
CA ARG A 137 28.96 10.31 18.41
C ARG A 137 27.86 10.46 17.37
N VAL A 138 28.20 10.85 16.13
CA VAL A 138 27.21 11.05 15.06
C VAL A 138 26.73 9.70 14.51
N THR A 139 25.41 9.51 14.51
CA THR A 139 24.76 8.26 14.09
C THR A 139 24.10 8.35 12.71
N ARG A 140 23.60 9.54 12.37
CA ARG A 140 22.84 9.84 11.14
C ARG A 140 23.14 11.26 10.69
N VAL A 141 23.17 11.46 9.37
CA VAL A 141 23.40 12.76 8.73
C VAL A 141 22.27 13.02 7.75
N ILE A 142 21.68 14.22 7.80
CA ILE A 142 20.54 14.64 6.99
C ILE A 142 20.90 15.97 6.33
N PHE A 143 20.85 16.00 5.00
CA PHE A 143 21.05 17.19 4.19
C PHE A 143 19.72 17.65 3.61
N ILE A 144 19.31 18.87 3.94
CA ILE A 144 18.05 19.48 3.52
C ILE A 144 18.35 20.59 2.51
N GLY A 145 17.67 20.56 1.36
CA GLY A 145 18.00 21.43 0.23
C GLY A 145 19.37 21.12 -0.37
N GLY A 146 19.96 19.95 -0.06
CA GLY A 146 21.26 19.48 -0.53
C GLY A 146 22.47 20.42 -0.30
N PRO A 147 23.69 19.94 -0.56
CA PRO A 147 24.83 20.82 -0.80
C PRO A 147 24.64 21.63 -2.08
N PRO A 148 24.64 22.97 -2.01
CA PRO A 148 24.45 23.81 -3.19
C PRO A 148 25.65 23.73 -4.12
N GLU A 149 25.40 23.81 -5.43
CA GLU A 149 26.47 23.90 -6.42
C GLU A 149 27.13 25.29 -6.33
N TRP A 150 28.38 25.33 -5.87
CA TRP A 150 29.12 26.58 -5.73
C TRP A 150 29.74 27.01 -7.07
N ARG A 151 29.11 27.95 -7.78
CA ARG A 151 29.57 28.43 -9.10
C ARG A 151 30.46 29.66 -9.00
N GLU A 152 31.45 29.73 -9.90
CA GLU A 152 32.51 30.75 -10.00
C GLU A 152 32.00 32.20 -10.16
N SER A 153 30.74 32.41 -10.55
CA SER A 153 30.14 33.73 -10.77
C SER A 153 29.48 34.36 -9.54
N SER A 154 29.61 33.75 -8.37
CA SER A 154 28.98 34.17 -7.09
C SER A 154 29.65 35.39 -6.46
N LYS A 155 29.98 36.42 -7.24
CA LYS A 155 30.43 37.70 -6.68
C LYS A 155 29.33 38.23 -5.74
N PRO A 156 29.65 38.59 -4.49
CA PRO A 156 28.65 39.15 -3.59
C PRO A 156 28.05 40.40 -4.26
N PRO A 157 26.72 40.53 -4.36
CA PRO A 157 26.15 41.76 -4.85
C PRO A 157 26.64 42.91 -3.95
N GLY A 158 27.11 44.00 -4.55
CA GLY A 158 27.53 45.22 -3.83
C GLY A 158 26.37 45.98 -3.18
N ARG A 159 25.26 45.29 -2.87
CA ARG A 159 24.03 45.82 -2.28
C ARG A 159 23.61 44.92 -1.12
N PRO A 160 22.98 45.45 -0.06
CA PRO A 160 22.48 44.64 1.03
C PRO A 160 21.60 43.52 0.49
N PHE A 161 21.89 42.29 0.89
CA PHE A 161 21.14 41.12 0.49
C PHE A 161 19.84 41.06 1.27
N VAL A 162 18.76 41.68 0.77
CA VAL A 162 17.39 41.23 1.04
C VAL A 162 16.41 41.76 -0.02
N THR A 163 15.37 40.95 -0.28
CA THR A 163 14.00 41.26 -0.78
C THR A 163 13.70 40.88 -2.23
N ASP A 164 12.53 40.24 -2.38
CA ASP A 164 11.76 39.71 -3.53
C ASP A 164 12.52 39.08 -4.70
N SER A 165 13.63 39.67 -5.12
CA SER A 165 14.56 39.16 -6.13
C SER A 165 15.22 37.83 -5.77
N THR A 166 15.39 37.51 -4.49
CA THR A 166 16.05 36.28 -4.03
C THR A 166 15.09 35.17 -3.67
N LEU A 167 13.81 35.47 -3.41
CA LEU A 167 12.78 34.48 -3.08
C LEU A 167 12.68 33.35 -4.13
N PRO A 168 12.72 33.62 -5.45
CA PRO A 168 12.67 32.57 -6.47
C PRO A 168 13.87 31.62 -6.49
N LEU A 169 14.99 31.97 -5.82
CA LEU A 169 16.16 31.09 -5.69
C LEU A 169 16.02 30.15 -4.50
N VAL A 170 15.26 30.54 -3.46
CA VAL A 170 15.15 29.80 -2.20
C VAL A 170 13.80 29.10 -2.02
N LEU A 171 12.80 29.47 -2.81
CA LEU A 171 11.45 28.90 -2.81
C LEU A 171 11.08 28.38 -4.21
N GLY A 172 10.29 27.31 -4.24
CA GLY A 172 9.71 26.77 -5.46
C GLY A 172 8.71 27.76 -6.06
N LYS A 173 8.59 27.74 -7.40
CA LYS A 173 7.56 28.50 -8.13
C LYS A 173 6.16 28.15 -7.62
N THR A 174 5.92 26.86 -7.35
CA THR A 174 4.65 26.37 -6.82
C THR A 174 4.38 26.92 -5.42
N SER A 175 5.37 26.85 -4.51
CA SER A 175 5.26 27.43 -3.16
C SER A 175 5.04 28.94 -3.18
N MET A 176 5.74 29.67 -4.05
CA MET A 176 5.54 31.11 -4.18
C MET A 176 4.12 31.48 -4.62
N ALA A 177 3.50 30.67 -5.47
CA ALA A 177 2.14 30.91 -5.96
C ALA A 177 1.06 30.49 -4.94
N SER A 178 1.29 29.42 -4.18
CA SER A 178 0.24 28.75 -3.38
C SER A 178 0.41 28.85 -1.86
N ARG A 179 1.59 29.22 -1.34
CA ARG A 179 1.92 29.18 0.10
C ARG A 179 2.43 30.53 0.62
N PRO A 180 1.55 31.52 0.82
CA PRO A 180 1.95 32.87 1.26
C PRO A 180 2.67 32.90 2.62
N LEU A 181 2.35 31.98 3.54
CA LEU A 181 3.05 31.86 4.82
C LEU A 181 4.49 31.39 4.67
N ALA A 182 4.77 30.47 3.74
CA ALA A 182 6.14 30.03 3.45
C ALA A 182 6.97 31.19 2.88
N VAL A 183 6.37 31.95 1.96
CA VAL A 183 6.97 33.17 1.39
C VAL A 183 7.27 34.20 2.48
N ALA A 184 6.29 34.49 3.34
CA ALA A 184 6.45 35.44 4.43
C ALA A 184 7.52 35.00 5.44
N THR A 185 7.59 33.71 5.76
CA THR A 185 8.57 33.15 6.71
C THR A 185 9.99 33.28 6.17
N VAL A 186 10.25 32.86 4.93
CA VAL A 186 11.58 33.00 4.30
C VAL A 186 11.95 34.48 4.15
N ARG A 187 10.98 35.33 3.79
CA ARG A 187 11.19 36.78 3.71
C ARG A 187 11.56 37.37 5.08
N ALA A 188 10.91 36.94 6.16
CA ALA A 188 11.22 37.41 7.51
C ALA A 188 12.63 36.98 7.95
N ILE A 189 12.98 35.70 7.77
CA ILE A 189 14.31 35.16 8.14
C ILE A 189 15.43 35.89 7.39
N THR A 190 15.22 36.19 6.11
CA THR A 190 16.22 36.89 5.30
C THR A 190 16.31 38.38 5.67
N LEU A 191 15.19 39.03 6.01
CA LEU A 191 15.15 40.44 6.46
C LEU A 191 15.87 40.67 7.79
N THR A 192 15.99 39.66 8.65
CA THR A 192 16.70 39.78 9.92
C THR A 192 18.22 39.64 9.80
N GLN A 193 18.76 39.35 8.61
CA GLN A 193 20.20 39.15 8.44
C GLN A 193 20.96 40.48 8.27
N ASP A 194 22.12 40.59 8.91
CA ASP A 194 23.05 41.69 8.67
C ASP A 194 23.80 41.50 7.34
N GLY A 195 23.72 42.49 6.45
CA GLY A 195 24.30 42.42 5.12
C GLY A 195 25.83 42.30 5.11
N ALA A 196 26.52 42.94 6.06
CA ALA A 196 27.98 42.89 6.14
C ALA A 196 28.46 41.50 6.58
N SER A 197 27.81 40.93 7.60
CA SER A 197 28.07 39.60 8.13
C SER A 197 27.71 38.50 7.12
N PHE A 198 26.59 38.64 6.44
CA PHE A 198 26.22 37.75 5.32
C PHE A 198 27.27 37.76 4.20
N GLY A 199 27.75 38.95 3.81
CA GLY A 199 28.83 39.08 2.83
C GLY A 199 30.15 38.45 3.30
N ALA A 200 30.46 38.54 4.60
CA ALA A 200 31.61 37.87 5.19
C ALA A 200 31.48 36.34 5.12
N ALA A 201 30.28 35.81 5.39
CA ALA A 201 29.99 34.38 5.27
C ALA A 201 30.14 33.87 3.83
N ILE A 202 29.63 34.59 2.82
CA ILE A 202 29.84 34.23 1.40
C ILE A 202 31.33 34.13 1.09
N ARG A 203 32.12 35.15 1.48
CA ARG A 203 33.58 35.15 1.25
C ARG A 203 34.30 34.03 2.01
N ALA A 204 33.75 33.57 3.13
CA ALA A 204 34.29 32.44 3.87
C ALA A 204 34.08 31.12 3.11
N PHE A 205 32.88 30.87 2.61
CA PHE A 205 32.59 29.70 1.77
C PHE A 205 33.34 29.75 0.44
N ASP A 206 33.35 30.89 -0.24
CA ASP A 206 34.01 31.05 -1.54
C ASP A 206 35.52 30.74 -1.48
N ARG A 207 36.19 31.13 -0.39
CA ARG A 207 37.61 30.81 -0.19
C ARG A 207 37.87 29.32 0.07
N ASP A 208 36.90 28.57 0.60
CA ASP A 208 37.07 27.16 0.95
C ASP A 208 36.67 26.21 -0.21
N ILE A 209 35.57 26.51 -0.90
CA ILE A 209 34.95 25.64 -1.92
C ILE A 209 34.83 26.29 -3.31
N GLY A 210 35.22 27.56 -3.46
CA GLY A 210 35.26 28.25 -4.76
C GLY A 210 36.47 27.86 -5.62
N ALA A 211 36.85 28.74 -6.55
CA ALA A 211 37.96 28.49 -7.48
C ALA A 211 39.30 28.31 -6.73
N GLY A 212 39.85 27.09 -6.78
CA GLY A 212 41.07 26.73 -6.05
C GLY A 212 40.85 26.22 -4.62
N GLY A 213 39.59 26.12 -4.18
CA GLY A 213 39.21 25.51 -2.90
C GLY A 213 39.48 24.01 -2.85
N ALA A 214 39.60 23.46 -1.64
CA ALA A 214 39.82 22.03 -1.46
C ALA A 214 38.57 21.23 -1.88
N LYS A 215 38.71 20.17 -2.67
CA LYS A 215 37.57 19.30 -2.98
C LYS A 215 37.01 18.65 -1.71
N ILE A 216 35.72 18.38 -1.70
CA ILE A 216 35.05 17.64 -0.62
C ILE A 216 35.14 16.14 -0.94
N ASP A 217 35.57 15.35 0.03
CA ASP A 217 35.62 13.90 -0.07
C ASP A 217 34.26 13.28 0.30
N TRP A 218 33.35 13.29 -0.67
CA TRP A 218 32.01 12.76 -0.51
C TRP A 218 31.99 11.24 -0.32
N GLU A 219 32.97 10.52 -0.86
CA GLU A 219 33.07 9.07 -0.71
C GLU A 219 33.44 8.68 0.72
N ALA A 220 34.42 9.38 1.32
CA ALA A 220 34.77 9.19 2.72
C ALA A 220 33.58 9.48 3.64
N LEU A 221 32.79 10.51 3.34
CA LEU A 221 31.58 10.84 4.11
C LEU A 221 30.56 9.69 4.07
N GLN A 222 30.20 9.22 2.88
CA GLN A 222 29.20 8.15 2.68
C GLN A 222 29.67 6.78 3.19
N THR A 223 30.98 6.56 3.27
CA THR A 223 31.55 5.34 3.86
C THR A 223 31.49 5.39 5.39
N LYS A 224 31.68 6.57 5.97
CA LYS A 224 31.74 6.75 7.43
C LYS A 224 30.36 6.90 8.07
N PHE A 225 29.39 7.50 7.37
CA PHE A 225 28.08 7.83 7.91
C PHE A 225 26.94 7.44 6.96
N LYS A 226 25.78 7.10 7.55
CA LYS A 226 24.53 7.03 6.77
C LYS A 226 24.01 8.45 6.54
N VAL A 227 23.94 8.85 5.28
CA VAL A 227 23.52 10.19 4.85
C VAL A 227 22.17 10.09 4.13
N LEU A 228 21.22 10.96 4.49
CA LEU A 228 19.96 11.18 3.77
C LEU A 228 19.99 12.56 3.13
N VAL A 229 19.50 12.66 1.89
CA VAL A 229 19.35 13.93 1.20
C VAL A 229 17.89 14.19 0.92
N ILE A 230 17.39 15.36 1.32
CA ILE A 230 16.04 15.85 1.06
C ILE A 230 16.17 17.08 0.17
N CYS A 231 15.58 17.07 -1.01
CA CYS A 231 15.58 18.20 -1.93
C CYS A 231 14.21 18.36 -2.62
N GLY A 232 13.98 19.54 -3.16
CA GLY A 232 12.80 19.81 -3.99
C GLY A 232 13.07 19.57 -5.47
N ASP A 233 12.04 19.26 -6.26
CA ASP A 233 12.13 19.18 -7.72
C ASP A 233 12.26 20.57 -8.39
N GLU A 234 11.79 21.63 -7.72
CA GLU A 234 11.92 23.02 -8.14
C GLU A 234 13.14 23.72 -7.51
N ASP A 235 14.03 22.99 -6.82
CA ASP A 235 15.25 23.54 -6.24
C ASP A 235 16.25 23.97 -7.33
N LEU A 236 16.56 25.27 -7.37
CA LEU A 236 17.49 25.85 -8.35
C LEU A 236 18.96 25.82 -7.89
N LEU A 237 19.21 25.61 -6.59
CA LEU A 237 20.54 25.67 -5.97
C LEU A 237 21.14 24.28 -5.77
N ALA A 238 20.31 23.26 -5.54
CA ALA A 238 20.73 21.87 -5.35
C ALA A 238 19.81 20.92 -6.12
N LYS A 239 19.96 20.89 -7.45
CA LYS A 239 19.12 20.05 -8.30
C LYS A 239 19.33 18.56 -7.97
N PRO A 240 18.24 17.76 -7.92
CA PRO A 240 18.35 16.32 -7.68
C PRO A 240 19.34 15.60 -8.60
N SER A 241 19.42 16.01 -9.87
CA SER A 241 20.35 15.46 -10.86
C SER A 241 21.82 15.70 -10.55
N ASP A 242 22.14 16.81 -9.89
CA ASP A 242 23.51 17.18 -9.57
C ASP A 242 23.98 16.46 -8.29
N LEU A 243 23.08 16.29 -7.32
CA LEU A 243 23.32 15.54 -6.08
C LEU A 243 23.67 14.08 -6.34
N ALA A 244 23.00 13.45 -7.31
CA ALA A 244 23.26 12.06 -7.70
C ALA A 244 24.70 11.81 -8.21
N ARG A 245 25.46 12.84 -8.59
CA ARG A 245 26.84 12.69 -9.10
C ARG A 245 27.86 12.40 -8.00
N TYR A 246 27.59 12.81 -6.76
CA TYR A 246 28.55 12.71 -5.66
C TYR A 246 27.95 12.20 -4.34
N LEU A 247 26.63 12.01 -4.27
CA LEU A 247 25.91 11.34 -3.16
C LEU A 247 25.17 10.09 -3.66
N ASP A 248 25.83 9.30 -4.50
CA ASP A 248 25.31 8.11 -5.17
C ASP A 248 25.00 6.93 -4.24
N LYS A 249 25.69 6.83 -3.09
CA LYS A 249 25.47 5.80 -2.07
C LYS A 249 24.42 6.22 -1.02
N SER A 250 23.88 7.42 -1.13
CA SER A 250 22.96 8.01 -0.15
C SER A 250 21.53 8.07 -0.70
N PRO A 251 20.49 7.71 0.07
CA PRO A 251 19.11 7.92 -0.35
C PRO A 251 18.84 9.42 -0.58
N VAL A 252 18.37 9.75 -1.78
CA VAL A 252 17.86 11.08 -2.15
C VAL A 252 16.33 11.02 -2.18
N ARG A 253 15.68 11.93 -1.47
CA ARG A 253 14.22 12.11 -1.41
C ARG A 253 13.86 13.45 -2.04
N THR A 254 13.25 13.39 -3.21
CA THR A 254 12.82 14.57 -3.97
C THR A 254 11.34 14.86 -3.72
N MET A 255 11.03 16.09 -3.33
CA MET A 255 9.68 16.56 -3.02
C MET A 255 9.10 17.34 -4.19
N VAL A 256 7.83 17.11 -4.53
CA VAL A 256 7.17 17.72 -5.70
C VAL A 256 6.63 19.11 -5.38
N GLY A 257 6.90 20.08 -6.26
CA GLY A 257 6.47 21.48 -6.10
C GLY A 257 7.18 22.22 -4.96
N VAL A 258 8.36 21.75 -4.56
CA VAL A 258 9.15 22.31 -3.45
C VAL A 258 10.47 22.84 -4.00
N GLY A 259 10.91 23.99 -3.52
CA GLY A 259 12.21 24.58 -3.86
C GLY A 259 13.31 24.24 -2.87
N HIS A 260 14.18 25.22 -2.62
CA HIS A 260 15.38 25.05 -1.79
C HIS A 260 15.12 25.09 -0.28
N SER A 261 13.88 25.35 0.14
CA SER A 261 13.53 25.45 1.56
C SER A 261 12.50 24.39 2.02
N PRO A 262 12.80 23.07 1.92
CA PRO A 262 11.86 22.01 2.32
C PRO A 262 11.29 22.14 3.74
N THR A 263 12.10 22.56 4.72
CA THR A 263 11.64 22.71 6.12
C THR A 263 10.57 23.79 6.29
N ILE A 264 10.41 24.71 5.34
CA ILE A 264 9.40 25.77 5.40
C ILE A 264 8.30 25.48 4.38
N GLU A 265 8.68 25.09 3.16
CA GLU A 265 7.75 24.84 2.06
C GLU A 265 6.89 23.61 2.32
N ALA A 266 7.48 22.53 2.86
CA ALA A 266 6.82 21.25 3.09
C ALA A 266 7.30 20.62 4.41
N HIS A 267 7.08 21.35 5.50
CA HIS A 267 7.60 21.05 6.84
C HIS A 267 7.15 19.69 7.40
N GLU A 268 5.86 19.33 7.29
CA GLU A 268 5.35 18.03 7.76
C GLU A 268 6.02 16.86 7.04
N GLU A 269 6.07 16.94 5.71
CA GLU A 269 6.66 15.89 4.89
C GLU A 269 8.16 15.79 5.14
N THR A 270 8.86 16.94 5.27
CA THR A 270 10.29 16.99 5.63
C THR A 270 10.55 16.34 6.99
N ALA A 271 9.76 16.68 8.01
CA ALA A 271 9.93 16.15 9.36
C ALA A 271 9.68 14.64 9.42
N GLN A 272 8.68 14.16 8.70
CA GLN A 272 8.42 12.73 8.61
C GLN A 272 9.57 12.00 7.87
N ILE A 273 10.22 12.62 6.85
CA ILE A 273 11.28 11.93 6.07
C ILE A 273 12.49 11.74 6.98
N ILE A 274 12.74 12.76 7.80
CA ILE A 274 13.74 12.71 8.85
C ILE A 274 13.40 11.63 9.88
N ALA A 275 12.15 11.54 10.33
CA ALA A 275 11.73 10.56 11.33
C ALA A 275 11.90 9.11 10.84
N ASP A 276 11.49 8.81 9.61
CA ASP A 276 11.64 7.48 9.02
C ASP A 276 13.12 7.09 8.88
N PHE A 277 13.98 8.03 8.46
CA PHE A 277 15.41 7.77 8.33
C PHE A 277 16.14 7.60 9.67
N VAL A 278 15.73 8.36 10.69
CA VAL A 278 16.29 8.26 12.05
C VAL A 278 15.84 6.97 12.73
N SER A 279 14.59 6.56 12.57
CA SER A 279 14.05 5.30 13.12
C SER A 279 14.53 4.04 12.37
N GLY A 280 14.91 4.18 11.09
CA GLY A 280 15.35 3.05 10.24
C GLY A 280 14.22 2.35 9.50
N ASP A 281 13.01 2.92 9.49
CA ASP A 281 11.82 2.38 8.84
C ASP A 281 11.64 2.99 7.44
N GLU A 282 12.43 2.52 6.46
CA GLU A 282 12.45 3.08 5.10
C GLU A 282 11.17 2.79 4.27
N GLY A 283 10.17 2.10 4.83
CA GLY A 283 9.00 1.57 4.12
C GLY A 283 7.71 2.41 4.14
N SER A 284 7.57 3.40 5.03
CA SER A 284 6.28 4.04 5.32
C SER A 284 5.84 5.12 4.31
N TYR A 285 6.78 5.72 3.57
CA TYR A 285 6.54 6.84 2.63
C TYR A 285 5.66 6.55 1.42
N ARG A 286 5.51 5.29 1.02
CA ARG A 286 4.79 4.94 -0.22
C ARG A 286 3.27 5.14 -0.11
N HIS A 287 2.73 5.25 1.10
CA HIS A 287 1.28 5.31 1.31
C HIS A 287 0.75 6.74 1.49
N ALA A 288 1.53 7.67 2.04
CA ALA A 288 1.09 9.04 2.31
C ALA A 288 1.02 9.94 1.07
N TRP A 289 1.86 9.69 0.06
CA TRP A 289 1.92 10.50 -1.16
C TRP A 289 0.65 10.38 -2.02
N LEU A 290 0.05 9.18 -2.08
CA LEU A 290 -1.19 8.93 -2.82
C LEU A 290 -2.39 9.73 -2.28
N MET A 291 -2.43 9.97 -0.95
CA MET A 291 -3.51 10.67 -0.27
C MET A 291 -3.44 12.20 -0.41
N LYS A 292 -2.27 12.77 -0.72
CA LYS A 292 -2.05 14.23 -0.82
C LYS A 292 -2.08 14.78 -2.25
N SER A 293 -2.41 13.97 -3.25
CA SER A 293 -2.51 14.48 -4.63
C SER A 293 -3.70 15.46 -4.76
N PRO A 294 -3.56 16.57 -5.51
CA PRO A 294 -4.65 17.53 -5.72
C PRO A 294 -5.91 16.88 -6.31
N LEU A 295 -5.72 15.80 -7.09
CA LEU A 295 -6.80 14.97 -7.63
C LEU A 295 -7.61 14.28 -6.53
N ILE A 296 -6.93 13.66 -5.54
CA ILE A 296 -7.59 12.97 -4.43
C ILE A 296 -8.23 13.98 -3.46
N ILE A 297 -7.58 15.13 -3.22
CA ILE A 297 -8.12 16.19 -2.35
C ILE A 297 -9.38 16.81 -2.97
N ASP A 298 -9.37 17.13 -4.27
CA ASP A 298 -10.55 17.66 -4.98
C ASP A 298 -11.68 16.62 -5.05
N GLN A 299 -11.34 15.32 -5.16
CA GLN A 299 -12.32 14.23 -5.08
C GLN A 299 -12.95 14.14 -3.67
N ILE A 300 -12.15 14.29 -2.61
CA ILE A 300 -12.61 14.25 -1.22
C ILE A 300 -13.44 15.50 -0.90
N GLU A 301 -13.05 16.68 -1.38
CA GLU A 301 -13.78 17.94 -1.17
C GLU A 301 -15.13 17.93 -1.91
N LYS A 302 -15.18 17.39 -3.13
CA LYS A 302 -16.43 17.10 -3.85
C LYS A 302 -17.31 16.06 -3.15
N MET A 303 -16.71 15.02 -2.57
CA MET A 303 -17.44 14.03 -1.76
C MET A 303 -17.95 14.62 -0.43
N SER A 304 -17.31 15.65 0.12
CA SER A 304 -17.63 16.22 1.44
C SER A 304 -18.80 17.20 1.41
N HIS A 305 -19.07 17.83 0.26
CA HIS A 305 -20.00 18.97 0.16
C HIS A 305 -21.50 18.61 0.14
N GLY A 306 -21.88 17.34 0.29
CA GLY A 306 -23.29 16.89 0.31
C GLY A 306 -23.86 16.49 1.69
N TYR A 307 -23.09 16.58 2.77
CA TYR A 307 -23.34 15.82 4.02
C TYR A 307 -24.26 16.48 5.07
N LEU A 308 -25.29 17.22 4.69
CA LEU A 308 -26.24 17.80 5.66
C LEU A 308 -27.71 17.61 5.27
N LYS A 309 -28.21 16.38 5.50
CA LYS A 309 -29.54 16.09 6.09
C LYS A 309 -29.77 14.58 6.15
N MET A 310 -29.76 14.01 7.35
CA MET A 310 -30.63 12.87 7.68
C MET A 310 -30.84 12.82 9.20
N ASP A 311 -32.10 12.90 9.61
CA ASP A 311 -32.56 12.62 10.96
C ASP A 311 -32.60 11.10 11.20
N CYS A 312 -31.92 10.63 12.24
CA CYS A 312 -31.91 9.23 12.64
C CYS A 312 -32.97 8.96 13.71
N GLU A 313 -34.08 8.31 13.33
CA GLU A 313 -34.93 7.56 14.26
C GLU A 313 -34.75 6.06 14.03
N GLY A 314 -34.68 5.33 15.15
CA GLY A 314 -33.95 4.07 15.28
C GLY A 314 -34.44 2.92 14.39
N ASP A 315 -33.46 2.23 13.79
CA ASP A 315 -33.54 0.81 13.48
C ASP A 315 -32.11 0.23 13.29
N ASN A 316 -31.95 -1.04 13.64
CA ASN A 316 -30.67 -1.73 13.80
C ASN A 316 -29.72 -1.62 12.59
N ALA A 317 -28.43 -1.35 12.85
CA ALA A 317 -27.36 -1.15 11.86
C ALA A 317 -26.89 -2.42 11.11
N SER A 318 -27.64 -3.53 11.14
CA SER A 318 -27.23 -4.81 10.55
C SER A 318 -27.85 -5.03 9.17
N LEU A 319 -27.01 -5.42 8.19
CA LEU A 319 -27.40 -5.73 6.80
C LEU A 319 -28.11 -7.09 6.63
N ILE A 320 -28.53 -7.73 7.73
CA ILE A 320 -29.22 -9.01 7.71
C ILE A 320 -30.66 -8.81 7.22
N GLY A 321 -31.04 -9.56 6.18
CA GLY A 321 -32.42 -9.64 5.69
C GLY A 321 -32.87 -8.49 4.80
N VAL A 322 -31.95 -7.70 4.24
CA VAL A 322 -32.26 -6.67 3.23
C VAL A 322 -32.68 -7.36 1.93
N LYS A 323 -33.85 -6.99 1.40
CA LYS A 323 -34.45 -7.60 0.18
C LYS A 323 -34.59 -6.63 -0.99
N ASP A 324 -34.56 -5.33 -0.71
CA ASP A 324 -34.85 -4.24 -1.67
C ASP A 324 -33.96 -3.02 -1.33
N THR A 325 -33.51 -2.25 -2.33
CA THR A 325 -32.70 -1.04 -2.12
C THR A 325 -33.46 0.13 -1.53
N LYS A 326 -34.80 0.06 -1.49
CA LYS A 326 -35.65 0.99 -0.74
C LYS A 326 -35.48 0.89 0.78
N ASP A 327 -34.86 -0.19 1.28
CA ASP A 327 -34.53 -0.30 2.69
C ASP A 327 -33.45 0.73 3.05
N LYS A 328 -33.71 1.54 4.08
CA LYS A 328 -32.77 2.58 4.56
C LYS A 328 -31.37 2.02 4.86
N ARG A 329 -31.28 0.71 5.17
CA ARG A 329 -30.03 -0.02 5.41
C ARG A 329 -29.20 -0.22 4.13
N ALA A 330 -29.83 -0.28 2.95
CA ALA A 330 -29.13 -0.36 1.67
C ALA A 330 -28.39 0.95 1.34
N ALA A 331 -28.93 2.10 1.76
CA ALA A 331 -28.24 3.40 1.63
C ALA A 331 -26.91 3.44 2.41
N ILE A 332 -26.85 2.80 3.58
CA ILE A 332 -25.60 2.62 4.33
C ILE A 332 -24.62 1.76 3.54
N GLN A 333 -25.07 0.66 2.92
CA GLN A 333 -24.22 -0.23 2.11
C GLN A 333 -23.67 0.46 0.86
N ASN A 334 -24.46 1.27 0.16
CA ASN A 334 -24.07 1.82 -1.15
C ASN A 334 -23.45 3.23 -1.08
N GLY A 335 -23.77 4.05 -0.05
CA GLY A 335 -23.40 5.47 -0.03
C GLY A 335 -22.38 5.92 1.03
N TRP A 336 -22.40 5.37 2.26
CA TRP A 336 -21.65 5.90 3.42
C TRP A 336 -20.13 5.64 3.40
N TRP A 337 -19.42 5.97 2.31
CA TRP A 337 -18.00 5.67 2.13
C TRP A 337 -17.05 6.42 3.07
N GLY A 338 -17.32 7.71 3.35
CA GLY A 338 -16.50 8.52 4.25
C GLY A 338 -16.43 7.94 5.67
N PRO A 339 -17.57 7.74 6.36
CA PRO A 339 -17.60 7.11 7.67
C PRO A 339 -17.05 5.68 7.69
N LYS A 340 -17.28 4.88 6.63
CA LYS A 340 -16.70 3.52 6.52
C LYS A 340 -15.18 3.55 6.45
N ALA A 341 -14.60 4.44 5.64
CA ALA A 341 -13.16 4.59 5.53
C ALA A 341 -12.54 5.07 6.87
N LEU A 342 -13.19 6.02 7.54
CA LEU A 342 -12.77 6.48 8.86
C LEU A 342 -12.84 5.35 9.91
N LEU A 343 -13.94 4.59 9.95
CA LEU A 343 -14.08 3.44 10.84
C LEU A 343 -13.00 2.39 10.58
N TRP A 344 -12.71 2.10 9.32
CA TRP A 344 -11.64 1.17 8.95
C TRP A 344 -10.26 1.65 9.43
N LEU A 345 -9.93 2.94 9.25
CA LEU A 345 -8.69 3.52 9.78
C LEU A 345 -8.62 3.46 11.32
N ILE A 346 -9.73 3.75 12.00
CA ILE A 346 -9.82 3.62 13.46
C ILE A 346 -9.56 2.18 13.88
N LEU A 347 -10.16 1.20 13.22
CA LEU A 347 -9.95 -0.22 13.51
C LEU A 347 -8.50 -0.66 13.30
N ILE A 348 -7.81 -0.12 12.29
CA ILE A 348 -6.38 -0.34 12.10
C ILE A 348 -5.59 0.20 13.30
N VAL A 349 -5.83 1.45 13.70
CA VAL A 349 -5.13 2.07 14.82
C VAL A 349 -5.42 1.31 16.12
N VAL A 350 -6.67 0.93 16.37
CA VAL A 350 -7.10 0.15 17.54
C VAL A 350 -6.40 -1.21 17.59
N SER A 351 -6.13 -1.84 16.44
CA SER A 351 -5.47 -3.15 16.40
C SER A 351 -4.07 -3.15 17.05
N PHE A 352 -3.35 -2.03 17.05
CA PHE A 352 -2.04 -1.90 17.72
C PHE A 352 -2.13 -1.91 19.25
N PHE A 353 -3.31 -1.65 19.82
CA PHE A 353 -3.54 -1.70 21.27
C PHE A 353 -4.01 -3.09 21.75
N VAL A 354 -4.22 -4.04 20.83
CA VAL A 354 -4.66 -5.39 21.14
C VAL A 354 -3.46 -6.26 21.55
N PRO A 355 -3.50 -6.97 22.69
CA PRO A 355 -2.39 -7.80 23.14
C PRO A 355 -2.05 -8.94 22.17
N ASN A 356 -0.76 -9.27 22.06
CA ASN A 356 -0.24 -10.35 21.20
C ASN A 356 -0.93 -11.71 21.42
N GLY A 357 -1.40 -12.00 22.65
CA GLY A 357 -2.12 -13.23 22.97
C GLY A 357 -3.42 -13.40 22.16
N PHE A 358 -4.13 -12.31 21.88
CA PHE A 358 -5.32 -12.35 21.02
C PHE A 358 -4.95 -12.70 19.58
N PHE A 359 -3.92 -12.07 19.01
CA PHE A 359 -3.48 -12.33 17.64
C PHE A 359 -2.94 -13.75 17.46
N MET A 360 -2.28 -14.33 18.48
CA MET A 360 -1.88 -15.73 18.45
C MET A 360 -3.08 -16.68 18.40
N PHE A 361 -4.11 -16.44 19.21
CA PHE A 361 -5.34 -17.24 19.16
C PHE A 361 -6.09 -17.05 17.83
N TRP A 362 -6.28 -15.80 17.44
CA TRP A 362 -6.99 -15.42 16.22
C TRP A 362 -6.31 -16.00 14.98
N GLY A 363 -4.99 -15.84 14.86
CA GLY A 363 -4.20 -16.44 13.79
C GLY A 363 -4.31 -17.97 13.82
N ASN A 364 -3.83 -18.60 14.88
CA ASN A 364 -3.65 -20.06 14.88
C ASN A 364 -4.95 -20.87 14.78
N TYR A 365 -6.09 -20.32 15.20
CA TYR A 365 -7.36 -21.05 15.22
C TYR A 365 -8.41 -20.45 14.29
N VAL A 366 -8.74 -19.16 14.45
CA VAL A 366 -9.88 -18.55 13.75
C VAL A 366 -9.56 -18.32 12.27
N SER A 367 -8.45 -17.64 11.97
CA SER A 367 -8.04 -17.36 10.60
C SER A 367 -7.72 -18.64 9.83
N MET A 368 -7.20 -19.68 10.50
CA MET A 368 -6.90 -20.97 9.86
C MET A 368 -8.17 -21.67 9.38
N ILE A 369 -9.22 -21.70 10.22
CA ILE A 369 -10.52 -22.25 9.85
C ILE A 369 -11.16 -21.43 8.74
N GLY A 370 -11.13 -20.10 8.84
CA GLY A 370 -11.63 -19.21 7.78
C GLY A 370 -10.92 -19.46 6.45
N ALA A 371 -9.59 -19.47 6.45
CA ALA A 371 -8.79 -19.72 5.26
C ALA A 371 -9.08 -21.10 4.63
N THR A 372 -9.34 -22.12 5.46
CA THR A 372 -9.78 -23.46 5.00
C THR A 372 -11.10 -23.37 4.25
N ILE A 373 -12.10 -22.70 4.84
CA ILE A 373 -13.42 -22.53 4.22
C ILE A 373 -13.29 -21.74 2.92
N PHE A 374 -12.45 -20.70 2.88
CA PHE A 374 -12.21 -19.92 1.67
C PHE A 374 -11.65 -20.77 0.53
N ILE A 375 -10.66 -21.62 0.81
CA ILE A 375 -10.12 -22.56 -0.19
C ILE A 375 -11.24 -23.47 -0.70
N LEU A 376 -12.04 -24.05 0.19
CA LEU A 376 -13.17 -24.91 -0.18
C LEU A 376 -14.22 -24.19 -1.04
N LEU A 377 -14.55 -22.93 -0.73
CA LEU A 377 -15.43 -22.11 -1.55
C LEU A 377 -14.83 -21.86 -2.95
N GLY A 378 -13.53 -21.56 -3.02
CA GLY A 378 -12.81 -21.44 -4.29
C GLY A 378 -12.86 -22.71 -5.13
N LEU A 379 -12.83 -23.89 -4.50
CA LEU A 379 -12.96 -25.18 -5.19
C LEU A 379 -14.35 -25.37 -5.81
N VAL A 380 -15.41 -25.04 -5.09
CA VAL A 380 -16.79 -25.14 -5.60
C VAL A 380 -16.98 -24.20 -6.79
N LEU A 381 -16.46 -22.96 -6.70
CA LEU A 381 -16.53 -21.99 -7.80
C LEU A 381 -15.71 -22.42 -9.02
N LEU A 382 -14.62 -23.15 -8.82
CA LEU A 382 -13.83 -23.69 -9.93
C LEU A 382 -14.58 -24.78 -10.68
N VAL A 383 -15.33 -25.64 -9.97
CA VAL A 383 -16.19 -26.66 -10.60
C VAL A 383 -17.33 -25.99 -11.37
N ASP A 384 -18.00 -25.00 -10.77
CA ASP A 384 -19.02 -24.20 -11.44
C ASP A 384 -18.49 -23.49 -12.68
N PHE A 385 -17.29 -22.89 -12.60
CA PHE A 385 -16.61 -22.30 -13.74
C PHE A 385 -16.31 -23.33 -14.83
N ALA A 386 -15.91 -24.55 -14.48
CA ALA A 386 -15.61 -25.58 -15.46
C ALA A 386 -16.88 -26.04 -16.21
N HIS A 387 -18.02 -26.11 -15.52
CA HIS A 387 -19.32 -26.35 -16.15
C HIS A 387 -19.70 -25.19 -17.08
N SER A 388 -19.69 -23.97 -16.58
CA SER A 388 -20.01 -22.75 -17.36
C SER A 388 -19.10 -22.59 -18.58
N TRP A 389 -17.79 -22.79 -18.46
CA TRP A 389 -16.85 -22.70 -19.60
C TRP A 389 -17.18 -23.72 -20.70
N THR A 390 -17.56 -24.94 -20.30
CA THR A 390 -17.93 -25.99 -21.25
C THR A 390 -19.25 -25.64 -21.94
N GLU A 391 -20.24 -25.16 -21.19
CA GLU A 391 -21.53 -24.72 -21.73
C GLU A 391 -21.35 -23.55 -22.69
N THR A 392 -20.63 -22.50 -22.30
CA THR A 392 -20.34 -21.35 -23.17
C THR A 392 -19.64 -21.78 -24.47
N CYS A 393 -18.71 -22.73 -24.42
CA CYS A 393 -18.06 -23.23 -25.64
C CYS A 393 -19.02 -24.03 -26.54
N LEU A 394 -19.90 -24.84 -25.95
CA LEU A 394 -20.87 -25.66 -26.69
C LEU A 394 -21.97 -24.79 -27.30
N GLU A 395 -22.56 -23.87 -26.53
CA GLU A 395 -23.59 -22.94 -27.00
C GLU A 395 -23.07 -22.07 -28.14
N ASN A 396 -21.85 -21.50 -28.00
CA ASN A 396 -21.25 -20.70 -29.05
C ASN A 396 -20.86 -21.53 -30.29
N TRP A 397 -20.61 -22.83 -30.13
CA TRP A 397 -20.38 -23.72 -31.27
C TRP A 397 -21.69 -24.05 -31.99
N GLU A 398 -22.78 -24.28 -31.26
CA GLU A 398 -24.11 -24.52 -31.83
C GLU A 398 -24.69 -23.27 -32.52
N GLN A 399 -24.43 -22.08 -31.98
CA GLN A 399 -24.91 -20.80 -32.54
C GLN A 399 -24.01 -20.24 -33.66
N SER A 400 -22.72 -20.60 -33.70
CA SER A 400 -21.78 -20.09 -34.70
C SER A 400 -21.65 -21.02 -35.91
N ASN A 401 -21.62 -20.44 -37.11
CA ASN A 401 -21.30 -21.17 -38.34
C ASN A 401 -19.81 -21.55 -38.46
N SER A 402 -18.99 -21.30 -37.44
CA SER A 402 -17.53 -21.54 -37.43
C SER A 402 -17.14 -22.63 -36.44
N ASN A 403 -16.28 -23.55 -36.87
CA ASN A 403 -15.71 -24.61 -36.02
C ASN A 403 -14.67 -24.11 -35.00
N LEU A 404 -14.48 -22.78 -34.88
CA LEU A 404 -13.49 -22.20 -33.97
C LEU A 404 -13.73 -22.62 -32.51
N TRP A 405 -14.97 -22.55 -32.04
CA TRP A 405 -15.34 -22.91 -30.65
C TRP A 405 -15.15 -24.39 -30.35
N GLN A 406 -15.40 -25.26 -31.34
CA GLN A 406 -15.07 -26.68 -31.26
C GLN A 406 -13.57 -26.92 -31.07
N TRP A 407 -12.73 -26.24 -31.87
CA TRP A 407 -11.27 -26.33 -31.73
C TRP A 407 -10.76 -25.74 -30.41
N ILE A 408 -11.39 -24.68 -29.89
CA ILE A 408 -11.09 -24.11 -28.58
C ILE A 408 -11.42 -25.12 -27.47
N LEU A 409 -12.58 -25.77 -27.52
CA LEU A 409 -13.00 -26.76 -26.53
C LEU A 409 -12.06 -27.99 -26.54
N ILE A 410 -11.78 -28.54 -27.72
CA ILE A 410 -10.88 -29.70 -27.88
C ILE A 410 -9.45 -29.31 -27.47
N GLY A 411 -8.97 -28.16 -27.94
CA GLY A 411 -7.62 -27.66 -27.67
C GLY A 411 -7.38 -27.38 -26.19
N SER A 412 -8.32 -26.72 -25.52
CA SER A 412 -8.24 -26.46 -24.08
C SER A 412 -8.27 -27.75 -23.25
N THR A 413 -9.17 -28.69 -23.58
CA THR A 413 -9.26 -30.00 -22.91
C THR A 413 -7.99 -30.82 -23.07
N ALA A 414 -7.48 -30.95 -24.30
CA ALA A 414 -6.25 -31.69 -24.59
C ALA A 414 -5.04 -31.02 -23.91
N GLY A 415 -4.95 -29.69 -23.98
CA GLY A 415 -3.90 -28.91 -23.34
C GLY A 415 -3.84 -29.11 -21.83
N MET A 416 -4.99 -29.10 -21.14
CA MET A 416 -5.06 -29.31 -19.69
C MET A 416 -4.63 -30.72 -19.28
N TYR A 417 -5.00 -31.77 -20.03
CA TYR A 417 -4.49 -33.12 -19.76
C TYR A 417 -3.00 -33.26 -20.02
N VAL A 418 -2.49 -32.69 -21.11
CA VAL A 418 -1.05 -32.69 -21.41
C VAL A 418 -0.28 -31.97 -20.30
N ALA A 419 -0.77 -30.81 -19.84
CA ALA A 419 -0.19 -30.08 -18.72
C ALA A 419 -0.20 -30.92 -17.43
N THR A 420 -1.31 -31.60 -17.15
CA THR A 420 -1.44 -32.49 -15.98
C THR A 420 -0.40 -33.62 -16.01
N ILE A 421 -0.23 -34.28 -17.15
CA ILE A 421 0.73 -35.38 -17.33
C ILE A 421 2.17 -34.85 -17.23
N ALA A 422 2.48 -33.76 -17.92
CA ALA A 422 3.80 -33.13 -17.90
C ALA A 422 4.19 -32.69 -16.48
N LEU A 423 3.28 -32.02 -15.77
CA LEU A 423 3.49 -31.56 -14.40
C LEU A 423 3.68 -32.76 -13.44
N THR A 424 2.89 -33.81 -13.59
CA THR A 424 3.06 -35.05 -12.82
C THR A 424 4.43 -35.68 -13.08
N GLY A 425 4.90 -35.68 -14.34
CA GLY A 425 6.24 -36.14 -14.71
C GLY A 425 7.35 -35.34 -14.02
N VAL A 426 7.25 -34.01 -14.04
CA VAL A 426 8.18 -33.11 -13.32
C VAL A 426 8.17 -33.38 -11.82
N LEU A 427 7.00 -33.62 -11.22
CA LEU A 427 6.90 -33.94 -9.80
C LEU A 427 7.64 -35.24 -9.45
N TYR A 428 7.50 -36.28 -10.26
CA TYR A 428 8.24 -37.53 -10.05
C TYR A 428 9.76 -37.37 -10.22
N THR A 429 10.22 -36.59 -11.21
CA THR A 429 11.66 -36.44 -11.46
C THR A 429 12.37 -35.61 -10.39
N PHE A 430 11.73 -34.56 -9.87
CA PHE A 430 12.36 -33.64 -8.91
C PHE A 430 12.07 -33.95 -7.44
N PHE A 431 10.90 -34.53 -7.11
CA PHE A 431 10.43 -34.65 -5.72
C PHE A 431 10.22 -36.09 -5.22
N ALA A 432 10.39 -37.11 -6.07
CA ALA A 432 10.17 -38.52 -5.75
C ALA A 432 11.44 -39.38 -5.82
N SER A 433 12.57 -38.87 -5.31
CA SER A 433 13.83 -39.61 -5.19
C SER A 433 13.76 -40.74 -4.13
N SER A 434 14.75 -41.64 -4.13
CA SER A 434 14.83 -42.75 -3.16
C SER A 434 14.92 -42.22 -1.73
N GLY A 435 13.88 -42.48 -0.91
CA GLY A 435 13.75 -41.99 0.46
C GLY A 435 12.55 -41.06 0.70
N CYS A 436 11.94 -40.54 -0.36
CA CYS A 436 10.81 -39.59 -0.29
C CYS A 436 9.45 -40.28 -0.48
N THR A 437 9.10 -41.21 0.42
CA THR A 437 7.88 -42.04 0.32
C THR A 437 6.58 -41.25 0.41
N LEU A 438 6.55 -40.19 1.23
CA LEU A 438 5.37 -39.33 1.40
C LEU A 438 5.03 -38.55 0.12
N ASN A 439 6.03 -37.92 -0.50
CA ASN A 439 5.85 -37.20 -1.77
C ASN A 439 5.37 -38.17 -2.86
N ARG A 440 5.97 -39.36 -2.93
CA ARG A 440 5.58 -40.40 -3.88
C ARG A 440 4.12 -40.81 -3.68
N PHE A 441 3.67 -41.01 -2.44
CA PHE A 441 2.28 -41.31 -2.15
C PHE A 441 1.35 -40.20 -2.64
N PHE A 442 1.61 -38.93 -2.32
CA PHE A 442 0.75 -37.82 -2.75
C PHE A 442 0.64 -37.71 -4.27
N ILE A 443 1.76 -37.84 -5.00
CA ILE A 443 1.77 -37.78 -6.46
C ILE A 443 1.02 -38.99 -7.06
N SER A 444 1.29 -40.21 -6.57
CA SER A 444 0.64 -41.43 -7.06
C SER A 444 -0.86 -41.45 -6.76
N PHE A 445 -1.26 -41.04 -5.57
CA PHE A 445 -2.65 -41.00 -5.16
C PHE A 445 -3.46 -39.96 -5.95
N ASN A 446 -2.90 -38.76 -6.16
CA ASN A 446 -3.54 -37.74 -6.99
C ASN A 446 -3.70 -38.21 -8.44
N LEU A 447 -2.67 -38.84 -9.02
CA LEU A 447 -2.76 -39.41 -10.37
C LEU A 447 -3.85 -40.47 -10.47
N ALA A 448 -3.97 -41.35 -9.47
CA ALA A 448 -5.02 -42.37 -9.42
C ALA A 448 -6.43 -41.75 -9.37
N LEU A 449 -6.62 -40.69 -8.56
CA LEU A 449 -7.88 -39.96 -8.49
C LEU A 449 -8.22 -39.27 -9.82
N CYS A 450 -7.25 -38.62 -10.48
CA CYS A 450 -7.46 -38.01 -11.80
C CYS A 450 -7.91 -39.04 -12.84
N VAL A 451 -7.29 -40.23 -12.86
CA VAL A 451 -7.69 -41.33 -13.76
C VAL A 451 -9.10 -41.81 -13.44
N LEU A 452 -9.40 -42.04 -12.16
CA LEU A 452 -10.70 -42.52 -11.72
C LEU A 452 -11.83 -41.53 -12.09
N VAL A 453 -11.62 -40.25 -11.83
CA VAL A 453 -12.58 -39.19 -12.20
C VAL A 453 -12.80 -39.12 -13.71
N THR A 454 -11.73 -39.25 -14.50
CA THR A 454 -11.83 -39.26 -15.97
C THR A 454 -12.65 -40.45 -16.46
N LEU A 455 -12.45 -41.64 -15.87
CA LEU A 455 -13.23 -42.84 -16.19
C LEU A 455 -14.71 -42.68 -15.82
N MET A 456 -14.99 -42.03 -14.67
CA MET A 456 -16.36 -41.77 -14.23
C MET A 456 -17.11 -40.82 -15.17
N CYS A 457 -16.47 -39.74 -15.67
CA CYS A 457 -17.10 -38.82 -16.63
C CYS A 457 -17.45 -39.48 -17.97
N VAL A 458 -16.72 -40.51 -18.38
CA VAL A 458 -16.96 -41.23 -19.65
C VAL A 458 -17.89 -42.43 -19.45
N HIS A 459 -18.25 -42.77 -18.21
CA HIS A 459 -19.08 -43.93 -17.92
C HIS A 459 -20.50 -43.74 -18.49
N PRO A 460 -21.04 -44.69 -19.30
CA PRO A 460 -22.32 -44.54 -19.99
C PRO A 460 -23.47 -44.16 -19.06
N THR A 461 -23.57 -44.80 -17.89
CA THR A 461 -24.62 -44.48 -16.91
C THR A 461 -24.52 -43.05 -16.37
N VAL A 462 -23.30 -42.50 -16.19
CA VAL A 462 -23.16 -41.12 -15.73
C VAL A 462 -23.60 -40.15 -16.82
N GLN A 463 -23.31 -40.45 -18.09
CA GLN A 463 -23.73 -39.63 -19.23
C GLN A 463 -25.25 -39.70 -19.50
N GLU A 464 -25.90 -40.82 -19.19
CA GLU A 464 -27.36 -40.96 -19.30
C GLU A 464 -28.10 -40.04 -18.31
N TYR A 465 -27.62 -39.95 -17.05
CA TYR A 465 -28.23 -39.09 -16.03
C TYR A 465 -27.69 -37.65 -16.01
N ASN A 466 -26.53 -37.41 -16.62
CA ASN A 466 -25.92 -36.10 -16.76
C ASN A 466 -25.24 -35.95 -18.14
N PRO A 467 -26.02 -35.65 -19.20
CA PRO A 467 -25.49 -35.53 -20.56
C PRO A 467 -24.56 -34.33 -20.74
N ARG A 468 -24.55 -33.39 -19.78
CA ARG A 468 -23.64 -32.23 -19.73
C ARG A 468 -22.28 -32.57 -19.10
N SER A 469 -22.10 -33.78 -18.59
CA SER A 469 -20.81 -34.26 -18.07
C SER A 469 -19.81 -34.47 -19.22
N GLY A 470 -18.70 -33.74 -19.17
CA GLY A 470 -17.71 -33.73 -20.25
C GLY A 470 -16.27 -33.91 -19.80
N LEU A 471 -15.41 -34.36 -20.72
CA LEU A 471 -13.96 -34.49 -20.51
C LEU A 471 -13.27 -33.14 -20.21
N ALA A 472 -13.85 -32.02 -20.67
CA ALA A 472 -13.35 -30.68 -20.41
C ALA A 472 -13.38 -30.35 -18.91
N GLN A 473 -14.48 -30.66 -18.23
CA GLN A 473 -14.67 -30.41 -16.79
C GLN A 473 -13.66 -31.21 -15.96
N SER A 474 -13.50 -32.51 -16.24
CA SER A 474 -12.53 -33.34 -15.51
C SER A 474 -11.08 -32.94 -15.78
N SER A 475 -10.76 -32.44 -16.97
CA SER A 475 -9.41 -31.96 -17.30
C SER A 475 -9.02 -30.71 -16.48
N MET A 476 -9.97 -29.80 -16.24
CA MET A 476 -9.77 -28.60 -15.40
C MET A 476 -9.56 -28.97 -13.93
N VAL A 477 -10.37 -29.89 -13.41
CA VAL A 477 -10.22 -30.41 -12.04
C VAL A 477 -8.88 -31.14 -11.87
N ALA A 478 -8.46 -31.93 -12.87
CA ALA A 478 -7.21 -32.68 -12.83
C ALA A 478 -5.97 -31.77 -12.83
N VAL A 479 -5.92 -30.74 -13.68
CA VAL A 479 -4.78 -29.81 -13.71
C VAL A 479 -4.71 -28.99 -12.42
N TYR A 480 -5.85 -28.57 -11.88
CA TYR A 480 -5.91 -27.79 -10.65
C TYR A 480 -5.49 -28.61 -9.41
N CYS A 481 -5.98 -29.85 -9.28
CA CYS A 481 -5.57 -30.73 -8.17
C CYS A 481 -4.07 -31.07 -8.27
N THR A 482 -3.55 -31.25 -9.47
CA THR A 482 -2.11 -31.47 -9.70
C THR A 482 -1.29 -30.23 -9.32
N TYR A 483 -1.79 -29.02 -9.61
CA TYR A 483 -1.21 -27.77 -9.13
C TYR A 483 -1.21 -27.68 -7.59
N LEU A 484 -2.31 -28.03 -6.92
CA LEU A 484 -2.36 -28.04 -5.45
C LEU A 484 -1.33 -28.99 -4.85
N ILE A 485 -1.14 -30.18 -5.43
CA ILE A 485 -0.13 -31.14 -4.99
C ILE A 485 1.30 -30.63 -5.26
N MET A 486 1.56 -30.04 -6.42
CA MET A 486 2.84 -29.37 -6.71
C MET A 486 3.14 -28.30 -5.65
N SER A 487 2.14 -27.46 -5.38
CA SER A 487 2.26 -26.35 -4.43
C SER A 487 2.40 -26.86 -2.99
N ALA A 488 1.81 -28.01 -2.63
CA ALA A 488 1.96 -28.62 -1.32
C ALA A 488 3.37 -29.19 -1.11
N ILE A 489 3.86 -29.97 -2.08
CA ILE A 489 5.17 -30.65 -1.98
C ILE A 489 6.33 -29.66 -2.17
N GLY A 490 6.19 -28.69 -3.08
CA GLY A 490 7.20 -27.65 -3.32
C GLY A 490 7.42 -26.72 -2.11
N ASN A 491 6.43 -26.60 -1.24
CA ASN A 491 6.48 -25.78 -0.03
C ASN A 491 6.82 -26.58 1.24
N HIS A 492 6.89 -27.92 1.16
CA HIS A 492 7.26 -28.74 2.31
C HIS A 492 8.77 -28.68 2.59
N ALA A 493 9.14 -28.46 3.85
CA ALA A 493 10.51 -28.26 4.33
C ALA A 493 11.26 -29.58 4.60
N HIS A 494 11.32 -30.51 3.65
CA HIS A 494 12.16 -31.70 3.81
C HIS A 494 13.52 -31.52 3.13
N GLU A 495 14.60 -31.53 3.93
CA GLU A 495 15.96 -31.16 3.50
C GLU A 495 16.50 -32.01 2.33
N THR A 496 16.05 -33.24 2.21
CA THR A 496 16.53 -34.21 1.19
C THR A 496 15.61 -34.36 -0.01
N CYS A 497 14.34 -33.95 0.09
CA CYS A 497 13.30 -34.25 -0.91
C CYS A 497 12.86 -33.04 -1.73
N ASN A 498 13.30 -31.83 -1.36
CA ASN A 498 12.92 -30.59 -2.04
C ASN A 498 14.15 -29.84 -2.59
N PRO A 499 14.49 -30.01 -3.88
CA PRO A 499 15.67 -29.38 -4.48
C PRO A 499 15.52 -27.86 -4.67
N LEU A 500 14.30 -27.31 -4.57
CA LEU A 500 14.03 -25.87 -4.71
C LEU A 500 14.62 -25.03 -3.55
N ARG A 501 15.17 -25.67 -2.51
CA ARG A 501 15.87 -24.98 -1.41
C ARG A 501 17.21 -24.33 -1.82
N ARG A 502 17.84 -24.77 -2.92
CA ARG A 502 19.23 -24.41 -3.27
C ARG A 502 19.40 -23.20 -4.22
N GLY A 503 18.33 -22.60 -4.73
CA GLY A 503 18.41 -21.45 -5.65
C GLY A 503 18.36 -20.10 -4.95
N SER A 504 19.47 -19.36 -4.90
CA SER A 504 19.59 -18.04 -4.25
C SER A 504 19.54 -16.84 -5.22
N GLY A 505 18.96 -16.99 -6.41
CA GLY A 505 18.95 -15.94 -7.43
C GLY A 505 17.54 -15.58 -7.87
N THR A 506 17.21 -14.28 -7.83
CA THR A 506 15.96 -13.66 -8.31
C THR A 506 14.80 -13.69 -7.30
N GLN A 507 14.88 -12.86 -6.25
CA GLN A 507 13.89 -12.87 -5.16
C GLN A 507 12.92 -11.69 -5.16
N TYR A 508 13.33 -10.44 -5.43
CA TYR A 508 12.41 -9.31 -5.21
C TYR A 508 11.37 -9.12 -6.32
N THR A 509 11.78 -9.14 -7.60
CA THR A 509 10.86 -8.85 -8.72
C THR A 509 9.82 -9.96 -8.92
N THR A 510 10.22 -11.22 -8.77
CA THR A 510 9.34 -12.40 -8.81
C THR A 510 8.41 -12.45 -7.60
N LEU A 511 8.87 -12.04 -6.42
CA LEU A 511 8.04 -11.92 -5.23
C LEU A 511 6.98 -10.82 -5.36
N PHE A 512 7.36 -9.62 -5.83
CA PHE A 512 6.40 -8.53 -6.06
C PHE A 512 5.38 -8.88 -7.15
N LEU A 513 5.83 -9.45 -8.27
CA LEU A 513 4.93 -9.87 -9.35
C LEU A 513 4.00 -11.00 -8.89
N GLY A 514 4.52 -11.97 -8.13
CA GLY A 514 3.75 -13.06 -7.56
C GLY A 514 2.72 -12.59 -6.52
N ALA A 515 3.09 -11.65 -5.65
CA ALA A 515 2.20 -11.06 -4.66
C ALA A 515 1.07 -10.24 -5.31
N ALA A 516 1.40 -9.42 -6.32
CA ALA A 516 0.41 -8.66 -7.08
C ALA A 516 -0.58 -9.56 -7.84
N PHE A 517 -0.08 -10.61 -8.50
CA PHE A 517 -0.92 -11.61 -9.16
C PHE A 517 -1.84 -12.33 -8.17
N THR A 518 -1.29 -12.74 -7.02
CA THR A 518 -2.05 -13.41 -5.96
C THR A 518 -3.15 -12.51 -5.40
N PHE A 519 -2.85 -11.23 -5.16
CA PHE A 519 -3.84 -10.25 -4.70
C PHE A 519 -4.97 -10.07 -5.71
N LEU A 520 -4.66 -9.89 -7.00
CA LEU A 520 -5.66 -9.75 -8.06
C LEU A 520 -6.52 -11.01 -8.22
N ALA A 521 -5.91 -12.20 -8.16
CA ALA A 521 -6.61 -13.47 -8.23
C ALA A 521 -7.58 -13.66 -7.04
N ILE A 522 -7.15 -13.32 -5.82
CA ILE A 522 -7.99 -13.38 -4.63
C ILE A 522 -9.12 -12.35 -4.69
N ALA A 523 -8.83 -11.12 -5.13
CA ALA A 523 -9.84 -10.08 -5.28
C ALA A 523 -10.94 -10.51 -6.29
N TYR A 524 -10.53 -11.06 -7.43
CA TYR A 524 -11.45 -11.61 -8.43
C TYR A 524 -12.27 -12.79 -7.87
N SER A 525 -11.60 -13.76 -7.24
CA SER A 525 -12.25 -14.96 -6.68
C SER A 525 -13.23 -14.60 -5.56
N THR A 526 -12.84 -13.70 -4.64
CA THR A 526 -13.70 -13.25 -3.53
C THR A 526 -14.92 -12.49 -4.05
N SER A 527 -14.72 -11.61 -5.04
CA SER A 527 -15.81 -10.84 -5.64
C SER A 527 -16.80 -11.77 -6.35
N ARG A 528 -16.30 -12.73 -7.13
CA ARG A 528 -17.13 -13.74 -7.80
C ARG A 528 -17.88 -14.63 -6.81
N ALA A 529 -17.20 -15.10 -5.76
CA ALA A 529 -17.82 -15.87 -4.68
C ALA A 529 -18.97 -15.11 -4.02
N ALA A 530 -18.76 -13.83 -3.75
CA ALA A 530 -19.71 -12.98 -3.06
C ALA A 530 -20.95 -12.67 -3.91
N THR A 531 -20.77 -12.44 -5.21
CA THR A 531 -21.87 -12.11 -6.14
C THR A 531 -22.67 -13.34 -6.59
N GLN A 532 -22.05 -14.53 -6.66
CA GLN A 532 -22.74 -15.79 -7.01
C GLN A 532 -23.42 -16.50 -5.81
N SER A 533 -23.51 -15.83 -4.65
CA SER A 533 -24.00 -16.40 -3.38
C SER A 533 -25.42 -16.99 -3.40
N ARG A 534 -26.25 -16.62 -4.39
CA ARG A 534 -27.60 -17.21 -4.58
C ARG A 534 -27.57 -18.67 -5.02
N ALA A 535 -26.52 -19.12 -5.71
CA ALA A 535 -26.35 -20.54 -6.08
C ALA A 535 -25.88 -21.40 -4.89
N LEU A 536 -25.23 -20.78 -3.90
CA LEU A 536 -24.64 -21.46 -2.73
C LEU A 536 -25.60 -21.57 -1.53
N VAL A 537 -26.62 -20.72 -1.46
CA VAL A 537 -27.70 -20.80 -0.45
C VAL A 537 -28.90 -21.44 -1.10
N GLY A 538 -29.04 -22.76 -0.89
CA GLY A 538 -30.17 -23.54 -1.36
C GLY A 538 -31.51 -22.82 -1.12
N LYS A 539 -32.34 -22.82 -2.16
CA LYS A 539 -33.66 -22.20 -2.21
C LYS A 539 -34.57 -22.87 -1.19
N ASP A 540 -34.91 -22.19 -0.09
CA ASP A 540 -35.97 -22.65 0.79
C ASP A 540 -37.09 -21.60 0.94
N ARG A 541 -38.24 -21.99 0.36
CA ARG A 541 -39.64 -21.60 0.61
C ARG A 541 -40.21 -20.22 0.20
N LYS A 542 -41.15 -20.36 -0.75
CA LYS A 542 -42.53 -19.81 -0.85
C LYS A 542 -42.74 -18.31 -0.57
N GLY A 543 -43.01 -17.56 -1.63
CA GLY A 543 -43.70 -16.28 -1.59
C GLY A 543 -43.91 -15.68 -2.98
N LEU A 544 -45.18 -15.57 -3.38
CA LEU A 544 -45.80 -14.85 -4.51
C LEU A 544 -45.23 -15.01 -5.94
N ILE A 545 -46.09 -15.65 -6.76
CA ILE A 545 -46.21 -15.66 -8.23
C ILE A 545 -45.28 -14.67 -8.96
N GLN A 546 -44.23 -15.21 -9.56
CA GLN A 546 -43.51 -14.59 -10.68
C GLN A 546 -43.65 -15.55 -11.86
N LEU A 547 -44.23 -15.04 -12.96
CA LEU A 547 -44.54 -15.82 -14.16
C LEU A 547 -43.25 -16.41 -14.75
N PRO A 548 -43.30 -17.64 -15.30
CA PRO A 548 -42.15 -18.25 -15.96
C PRO A 548 -41.95 -17.58 -17.32
N THR A 549 -40.89 -16.80 -17.47
CA THR A 549 -40.39 -16.43 -18.79
C THR A 549 -39.59 -17.61 -19.33
N GLU A 550 -40.00 -18.13 -20.49
CA GLU A 550 -39.31 -19.18 -21.23
C GLU A 550 -37.84 -18.80 -21.49
N GLY A 551 -36.93 -19.74 -21.23
CA GLY A 551 -35.50 -19.63 -21.53
C GLY A 551 -34.65 -19.19 -20.35
N GLU A 552 -34.35 -20.10 -19.42
CA GLU A 552 -33.17 -20.00 -18.56
C GLU A 552 -31.91 -20.13 -19.44
N HIS A 553 -31.57 -19.07 -20.17
CA HIS A 553 -30.22 -18.87 -20.65
C HIS A 553 -29.42 -18.25 -19.51
N HIS A 554 -28.46 -19.02 -19.00
CA HIS A 554 -27.32 -18.52 -18.24
C HIS A 554 -26.46 -17.62 -19.14
N ALA A 555 -26.99 -16.48 -19.55
CA ALA A 555 -26.16 -15.43 -20.11
C ALA A 555 -25.27 -14.91 -18.99
N GLU A 556 -23.97 -15.18 -19.10
CA GLU A 556 -22.94 -14.42 -18.42
C GLU A 556 -23.32 -12.93 -18.51
N LEU A 557 -23.67 -12.33 -17.38
CA LEU A 557 -23.68 -10.87 -17.25
C LEU A 557 -22.22 -10.43 -17.40
N GLY A 558 -21.82 -10.19 -18.65
CA GLY A 558 -20.66 -9.36 -18.95
C GLY A 558 -20.79 -8.08 -18.14
N VAL A 559 -19.68 -7.60 -17.59
CA VAL A 559 -19.63 -6.32 -16.88
C VAL A 559 -20.26 -5.27 -17.79
N VAL A 560 -21.46 -4.83 -17.44
CA VAL A 560 -22.23 -3.84 -18.22
C VAL A 560 -21.48 -2.52 -18.07
N SER A 561 -20.59 -2.24 -19.02
CA SER A 561 -19.78 -1.00 -19.04
C SER A 561 -20.58 0.22 -19.51
N THR A 562 -21.76 0.00 -20.08
CA THR A 562 -22.66 1.05 -20.58
C THR A 562 -24.10 0.62 -20.39
N GLN A 563 -24.89 1.50 -19.77
CA GLN A 563 -26.29 1.25 -19.48
C GLN A 563 -27.13 1.39 -20.76
N PRO A 564 -28.08 0.47 -21.04
CA PRO A 564 -28.89 0.54 -22.24
C PRO A 564 -29.74 1.81 -22.28
N SER A 565 -30.05 2.27 -23.49
CA SER A 565 -30.89 3.44 -23.72
C SER A 565 -32.31 3.18 -23.20
N ARG A 566 -33.04 4.24 -22.82
CA ARG A 566 -34.40 4.22 -22.24
C ARG A 566 -35.40 3.38 -23.06
N THR A 567 -35.17 3.25 -24.37
CA THR A 567 -35.97 2.49 -25.34
C THR A 567 -35.68 0.99 -25.40
N GLU A 568 -34.62 0.51 -24.74
CA GLU A 568 -34.15 -0.88 -24.81
C GLU A 568 -34.49 -1.70 -23.56
N THR A 569 -35.28 -1.15 -22.64
CA THR A 569 -35.73 -1.91 -21.48
C THR A 569 -36.73 -2.99 -21.91
N PRO A 570 -36.62 -4.24 -21.38
CA PRO A 570 -37.51 -5.34 -21.79
C PRO A 570 -38.98 -5.06 -21.50
N ARG A 571 -39.26 -4.16 -20.54
CA ARG A 571 -40.62 -3.71 -20.19
C ARG A 571 -41.18 -2.73 -21.24
N TYR A 572 -40.38 -1.76 -21.70
CA TYR A 572 -40.77 -0.85 -22.79
C TYR A 572 -40.98 -1.61 -24.10
N GLN A 573 -40.11 -2.59 -24.41
CA GLN A 573 -40.28 -3.44 -25.59
C GLN A 573 -41.53 -4.32 -25.49
N ALA A 574 -41.85 -4.85 -24.31
CA ALA A 574 -43.09 -5.60 -24.09
C ALA A 574 -44.35 -4.71 -24.21
N LEU A 575 -44.30 -3.47 -23.72
CA LEU A 575 -45.37 -2.49 -23.89
C LEU A 575 -45.52 -2.07 -25.36
N LEU A 576 -44.41 -1.82 -26.06
CA LEU A 576 -44.39 -1.49 -27.48
C LEU A 576 -45.00 -2.63 -28.31
N ALA A 577 -44.63 -3.88 -28.00
CA ALA A 577 -45.21 -5.06 -28.63
C ALA A 577 -46.70 -5.23 -28.31
N ALA A 578 -47.15 -4.88 -27.09
CA ALA A 578 -48.56 -4.90 -26.72
C ALA A 578 -49.38 -3.79 -27.42
N VAL A 579 -48.78 -2.62 -27.66
CA VAL A 579 -49.36 -1.53 -28.47
C VAL A 579 -49.42 -1.93 -29.95
N GLU A 580 -48.35 -2.53 -30.48
CA GLU A 580 -48.29 -3.03 -31.86
C GLU A 580 -49.28 -4.19 -32.09
N ALA A 581 -49.50 -5.02 -31.07
CA ALA A 581 -50.53 -6.05 -31.03
C ALA A 581 -51.96 -5.49 -30.78
N GLY A 582 -52.11 -4.18 -30.56
CA GLY A 582 -53.39 -3.49 -30.38
C GLY A 582 -54.11 -3.82 -29.06
N ALA A 583 -53.41 -4.41 -28.08
CA ALA A 583 -53.99 -4.80 -26.80
C ALA A 583 -54.18 -3.61 -25.83
N ILE A 584 -53.43 -2.53 -26.04
CA ILE A 584 -53.47 -1.29 -25.25
C ILE A 584 -53.27 -0.06 -26.16
N PRO A 585 -53.85 1.11 -25.83
CA PRO A 585 -53.71 2.33 -26.62
C PRO A 585 -52.28 2.90 -26.55
N ALA A 586 -51.84 3.57 -27.62
CA ALA A 586 -50.51 4.16 -27.71
C ALA A 586 -50.22 5.21 -26.61
N SER A 587 -51.25 5.81 -26.00
CA SER A 587 -51.12 6.73 -24.87
C SER A 587 -50.56 6.07 -23.60
N ALA A 588 -50.62 4.74 -23.48
CA ALA A 588 -50.00 4.03 -22.36
C ALA A 588 -48.46 4.08 -22.39
N LEU A 589 -47.86 4.35 -23.56
CA LEU A 589 -46.42 4.61 -23.67
C LEU A 589 -46.05 6.01 -23.18
N ASP A 590 -46.97 6.98 -23.28
CA ASP A 590 -46.77 8.36 -22.86
C ASP A 590 -46.97 8.53 -21.34
N GLU A 591 -47.89 7.77 -20.71
CA GLU A 591 -48.08 7.76 -19.25
C GLU A 591 -46.83 7.26 -18.49
N GLU A 592 -46.10 6.27 -19.01
CA GLU A 592 -44.79 5.87 -18.43
C GLU A 592 -43.70 6.95 -18.62
N MET A 593 -43.88 7.89 -19.56
CA MET A 593 -42.94 9.01 -19.70
C MET A 593 -43.22 10.14 -18.72
N GLU A 594 -44.49 10.40 -18.40
CA GLU A 594 -44.90 11.47 -17.48
C GLU A 594 -44.71 11.10 -15.98
N ASP A 595 -44.83 9.83 -15.59
CA ASP A 595 -44.69 9.38 -14.18
C ASP A 595 -43.24 9.42 -13.64
N ASP A 596 -42.21 9.53 -14.49
CA ASP A 596 -40.78 9.60 -14.08
C ASP A 596 -40.19 11.04 -14.25
N ASP A 597 -40.98 12.03 -14.72
CA ASP A 597 -40.52 13.43 -14.94
C ASP A 597 -40.66 14.34 -13.69
N GLU A 598 -41.31 13.90 -12.60
CA GLU A 598 -41.46 14.70 -11.36
C GLU A 598 -40.23 14.67 -10.42
N ASP A 599 -39.23 13.81 -10.64
CA ASP A 599 -38.04 13.70 -9.78
C ASP A 599 -36.73 14.12 -10.48
N GLU A 600 -36.78 15.19 -11.28
CA GLU A 600 -35.58 15.80 -11.87
C GLU A 600 -34.83 16.68 -10.85
N VAL A 601 -34.16 16.04 -9.88
CA VAL A 601 -33.14 16.68 -9.04
C VAL A 601 -31.84 15.86 -9.05
N THR A 602 -30.96 16.26 -9.97
CA THR A 602 -29.49 16.11 -9.92
C THR A 602 -28.90 14.75 -9.53
N GLY A 603 -28.52 13.98 -10.56
CA GLY A 603 -27.15 13.45 -10.62
C GLY A 603 -26.79 12.20 -9.82
N ASP A 604 -27.70 11.24 -9.61
CA ASP A 604 -27.32 9.93 -9.08
C ASP A 604 -27.36 8.83 -10.13
N SER A 605 -26.29 8.05 -10.18
CA SER A 605 -26.12 6.88 -11.04
C SER A 605 -27.29 5.91 -10.87
N ARG A 606 -28.04 5.71 -11.95
CA ARG A 606 -29.16 4.77 -12.11
C ARG A 606 -28.92 3.44 -11.35
N ASP A 607 -29.65 3.27 -10.24
CA ASP A 607 -29.67 2.10 -9.36
C ASP A 607 -30.19 0.85 -10.10
N ASP A 608 -29.29 -0.10 -10.37
CA ASP A 608 -29.59 -1.35 -11.07
C ASP A 608 -30.16 -2.45 -10.16
N GLU A 609 -30.49 -2.10 -8.90
CA GLU A 609 -31.11 -2.96 -7.89
C GLU A 609 -32.54 -2.49 -7.48
N ARG A 610 -33.17 -1.56 -8.23
CA ARG A 610 -34.52 -0.97 -7.98
C ARG A 610 -35.66 -2.00 -7.79
N SER A 611 -35.50 -3.24 -8.23
CA SER A 611 -36.49 -4.33 -8.13
C SER A 611 -36.13 -5.45 -7.13
N GLY A 612 -34.96 -5.35 -6.48
CA GLY A 612 -34.47 -6.32 -5.50
C GLY A 612 -32.94 -6.45 -5.53
N THR A 613 -32.32 -6.81 -4.41
CA THR A 613 -30.85 -6.91 -4.33
C THR A 613 -30.31 -7.96 -5.29
N ARG A 614 -29.18 -7.71 -5.98
CA ARG A 614 -28.60 -8.69 -6.92
C ARG A 614 -27.96 -9.87 -6.20
N TYR A 615 -27.40 -9.61 -5.03
CA TYR A 615 -26.75 -10.59 -4.16
C TYR A 615 -27.19 -10.39 -2.71
N ASN A 616 -26.88 -11.36 -1.85
CA ASN A 616 -27.19 -11.25 -0.43
C ASN A 616 -26.07 -10.44 0.28
N TYR A 617 -26.39 -9.24 0.77
CA TYR A 617 -25.42 -8.35 1.41
C TYR A 617 -24.73 -8.97 2.64
N ALA A 618 -25.45 -9.76 3.44
CA ALA A 618 -24.86 -10.43 4.60
C ALA A 618 -23.84 -11.50 4.14
N TRP A 619 -24.18 -12.27 3.12
CA TRP A 619 -23.26 -13.28 2.60
C TRP A 619 -22.04 -12.68 1.93
N PHE A 620 -22.23 -11.57 1.22
CA PHE A 620 -21.15 -10.80 0.63
C PHE A 620 -20.07 -10.46 1.68
N HIS A 621 -20.48 -9.89 2.82
CA HIS A 621 -19.55 -9.50 3.87
C HIS A 621 -18.91 -10.69 4.59
N ILE A 622 -19.63 -11.78 4.80
CA ILE A 622 -19.04 -12.98 5.43
C ILE A 622 -17.99 -13.61 4.48
N ILE A 623 -18.24 -13.66 3.17
CA ILE A 623 -17.26 -14.17 2.19
C ILE A 623 -16.02 -13.28 2.16
N PHE A 624 -16.18 -11.95 2.23
CA PHE A 624 -15.06 -11.01 2.33
C PHE A 624 -14.27 -11.15 3.64
N ALA A 625 -14.95 -11.40 4.77
CA ALA A 625 -14.29 -11.67 6.04
C ALA A 625 -13.46 -12.96 6.01
N ILE A 626 -14.02 -14.02 5.42
CA ILE A 626 -13.35 -15.31 5.22
C ILE A 626 -12.17 -15.17 4.23
N GLY A 627 -12.32 -14.36 3.17
CA GLY A 627 -11.24 -14.01 2.25
C GLY A 627 -10.11 -13.22 2.92
N ALA A 628 -10.43 -12.29 3.82
CA ALA A 628 -9.43 -11.55 4.60
C ALA A 628 -8.63 -12.48 5.54
N MET A 629 -9.29 -13.47 6.16
CA MET A 629 -8.61 -14.51 6.95
C MET A 629 -7.66 -15.35 6.09
N TYR A 630 -8.04 -15.69 4.86
CA TYR A 630 -7.18 -16.37 3.90
C TYR A 630 -5.96 -15.53 3.52
N VAL A 631 -6.14 -14.24 3.22
CA VAL A 631 -5.02 -13.32 2.93
C VAL A 631 -4.09 -13.21 4.13
N ALA A 632 -4.61 -13.09 5.35
CA ALA A 632 -3.79 -13.08 6.56
C ALA A 632 -2.94 -14.35 6.68
N MET A 633 -3.52 -15.53 6.46
CA MET A 633 -2.80 -16.80 6.45
C MET A 633 -1.75 -16.91 5.35
N LEU A 634 -2.03 -16.36 4.17
CA LEU A 634 -1.07 -16.33 3.06
C LEU A 634 0.14 -15.44 3.40
N LEU A 635 -0.09 -14.28 4.03
CA LEU A 635 0.96 -13.34 4.43
C LEU A 635 1.80 -13.87 5.60
N THR A 636 1.20 -14.60 6.53
CA THR A 636 1.92 -15.28 7.63
C THR A 636 2.42 -16.66 7.24
N ASP A 637 2.30 -17.02 5.95
CA ASP A 637 2.72 -18.30 5.41
C ASP A 637 2.20 -19.53 6.18
N TRP A 638 0.97 -19.44 6.68
CA TRP A 638 0.33 -20.54 7.40
C TRP A 638 1.18 -21.06 8.57
N ASN A 639 2.07 -20.22 9.11
CA ASN A 639 2.92 -20.58 10.22
C ASN A 639 2.16 -20.42 11.54
N VAL A 640 2.37 -21.37 12.45
CA VAL A 640 1.74 -21.35 13.78
C VAL A 640 2.59 -20.46 14.68
N VAL A 641 2.05 -19.34 15.12
CA VAL A 641 2.74 -18.42 16.04
C VAL A 641 2.86 -19.12 17.40
N LYS A 642 4.08 -19.51 17.79
CA LYS A 642 4.38 -20.12 19.09
C LYS A 642 4.99 -19.07 20.04
N PRO A 643 4.68 -19.14 21.36
CA PRO A 643 5.37 -18.30 22.33
C PRO A 643 6.84 -18.72 22.41
N ASP A 644 7.73 -17.76 22.18
CA ASP A 644 9.17 -17.97 22.18
C ASP A 644 9.64 -18.36 23.59
N SER A 645 10.28 -19.52 23.72
CA SER A 645 10.81 -20.01 25.01
C SER A 645 12.34 -20.06 25.06
N ASN A 646 13.05 -19.43 24.11
CA ASN A 646 14.52 -19.44 24.12
C ASN A 646 15.14 -18.16 23.51
N PRO A 647 15.86 -17.31 24.29
CA PRO A 647 16.34 -16.00 23.82
C PRO A 647 17.52 -16.03 22.84
N ASN A 648 18.04 -17.19 22.46
CA ASN A 648 19.33 -17.34 21.77
C ASN A 648 19.26 -18.05 20.40
N HIS A 649 18.10 -18.10 19.76
CA HIS A 649 18.02 -18.53 18.36
C HIS A 649 17.25 -17.50 17.55
N GLU A 650 17.96 -16.75 16.70
CA GLU A 650 17.37 -16.17 15.49
C GLU A 650 16.81 -17.34 14.67
N GLN A 651 15.53 -17.68 14.89
CA GLN A 651 14.80 -18.51 13.95
C GLN A 651 14.45 -17.62 12.78
N ASP A 652 15.20 -17.75 11.69
CA ASP A 652 14.81 -17.23 10.39
C ASP A 652 13.38 -17.70 10.11
N VAL A 653 12.42 -16.78 10.24
CA VAL A 653 11.03 -17.00 9.81
C VAL A 653 11.05 -17.04 8.29
N TYR A 654 11.32 -18.21 7.73
CA TYR A 654 11.27 -18.43 6.29
C TYR A 654 9.81 -18.48 5.83
N ILE A 655 9.41 -17.44 5.11
CA ILE A 655 8.13 -17.35 4.39
C ILE A 655 8.10 -18.42 3.28
N GLY A 656 7.26 -19.42 3.41
CA GLY A 656 6.79 -20.35 2.37
C GLY A 656 6.50 -21.79 2.83
N ARG A 657 6.73 -22.16 4.10
CA ARG A 657 7.11 -23.52 4.52
C ARG A 657 6.53 -23.96 5.88
N SER A 658 5.25 -24.31 5.92
CA SER A 658 4.62 -24.97 7.08
C SER A 658 4.03 -26.35 6.73
N GLU A 659 4.16 -27.34 7.62
CA GLU A 659 3.54 -28.66 7.47
C GLU A 659 2.00 -28.56 7.42
N VAL A 660 1.44 -27.59 8.13
CA VAL A 660 0.00 -27.29 8.15
C VAL A 660 -0.44 -26.84 6.75
N ALA A 661 0.31 -25.94 6.11
CA ALA A 661 0.01 -25.45 4.75
C ALA A 661 -0.02 -26.59 3.71
N MET A 662 0.90 -27.54 3.83
CA MET A 662 0.97 -28.72 2.97
C MET A 662 -0.28 -29.58 3.12
N TRP A 663 -0.62 -29.97 4.36
CA TRP A 663 -1.81 -30.78 4.63
C TRP A 663 -3.10 -30.06 4.21
N MET A 664 -3.18 -28.76 4.44
CA MET A 664 -4.31 -27.94 4.00
C MET A 664 -4.54 -28.05 2.48
N ARG A 665 -3.49 -27.95 1.67
CA ARG A 665 -3.57 -28.06 0.21
C ARG A 665 -3.88 -29.49 -0.24
N VAL A 666 -3.30 -30.50 0.40
CA VAL A 666 -3.54 -31.91 0.09
C VAL A 666 -4.99 -32.31 0.39
N VAL A 667 -5.48 -31.99 1.59
CA VAL A 667 -6.86 -32.30 2.00
C VAL A 667 -7.86 -31.53 1.14
N SER A 668 -7.58 -30.26 0.81
CA SER A 668 -8.41 -29.49 -0.11
C SER A 668 -8.51 -30.14 -1.49
N SER A 669 -7.40 -30.66 -2.03
CA SER A 669 -7.39 -31.42 -3.28
C SER A 669 -8.28 -32.67 -3.20
N TRP A 670 -8.21 -33.42 -2.10
CA TRP A 670 -9.07 -34.60 -1.91
C TRP A 670 -10.55 -34.25 -1.79
N ILE A 671 -10.88 -33.17 -1.07
CA ILE A 671 -12.27 -32.70 -0.96
C ILE A 671 -12.77 -32.22 -2.33
N CYS A 672 -11.96 -31.52 -3.11
CA CYS A 672 -12.30 -31.14 -4.48
C CYS A 672 -12.66 -32.36 -5.34
N MET A 673 -11.79 -33.39 -5.32
CA MET A 673 -12.02 -34.64 -6.03
C MET A 673 -13.28 -35.36 -5.55
N LEU A 674 -13.54 -35.38 -4.24
CA LEU A 674 -14.74 -35.99 -3.66
C LEU A 674 -16.01 -35.25 -4.04
N LEU A 675 -16.02 -33.91 -3.99
CA LEU A 675 -17.17 -33.10 -4.38
C LEU A 675 -17.46 -33.24 -5.87
N TYR A 676 -16.43 -33.30 -6.71
CA TYR A 676 -16.61 -33.52 -8.15
C TYR A 676 -17.08 -34.95 -8.46
N MET A 677 -16.51 -35.97 -7.81
CA MET A 677 -17.05 -37.34 -7.93
C MET A 677 -18.50 -37.43 -7.47
N TRP A 678 -18.85 -36.71 -6.41
CA TRP A 678 -20.20 -36.64 -5.89
C TRP A 678 -21.15 -35.92 -6.84
N SER A 679 -20.74 -34.83 -7.50
CA SER A 679 -21.60 -34.15 -8.49
C SER A 679 -21.93 -35.03 -9.70
N LEU A 680 -21.04 -35.96 -10.05
CA LEU A 680 -21.28 -36.97 -11.09
C LEU A 680 -22.16 -38.13 -10.62
N LEU A 681 -21.98 -38.59 -9.37
CA LEU A 681 -22.70 -39.76 -8.84
C LEU A 681 -24.06 -39.43 -8.22
N ALA A 682 -24.25 -38.23 -7.69
CA ALA A 682 -25.48 -37.88 -6.97
C ALA A 682 -26.75 -38.00 -7.85
N PRO A 683 -26.75 -37.59 -9.14
CA PRO A 683 -27.89 -37.82 -10.04
C PRO A 683 -28.17 -39.31 -10.29
N VAL A 684 -27.13 -40.15 -10.32
CA VAL A 684 -27.24 -41.59 -10.56
C VAL A 684 -27.75 -42.34 -9.33
N LEU A 685 -27.30 -41.96 -8.13
CA LEU A 685 -27.64 -42.62 -6.87
C LEU A 685 -28.98 -42.17 -6.29
N MET A 686 -29.42 -40.94 -6.60
CA MET A 686 -30.67 -40.36 -6.09
C MET A 686 -31.51 -39.74 -7.22
N PRO A 687 -31.94 -40.52 -8.22
CA PRO A 687 -32.63 -40.00 -9.40
C PRO A 687 -33.94 -39.27 -9.05
N ASP A 688 -34.66 -39.70 -8.00
CA ASP A 688 -35.92 -39.07 -7.56
C ASP A 688 -35.76 -37.63 -7.08
N ARG A 689 -34.55 -37.21 -6.67
CA ARG A 689 -34.27 -35.84 -6.20
C ARG A 689 -33.89 -34.89 -7.33
N PHE A 690 -33.42 -35.42 -8.46
CA PHE A 690 -32.86 -34.65 -9.57
C PHE A 690 -33.68 -34.77 -10.87
N SER A 691 -34.73 -35.60 -10.88
CA SER A 691 -35.63 -35.81 -12.02
C SER A 691 -36.66 -34.69 -12.26
N GLU A 692 -36.89 -33.78 -11.29
CA GLU A 692 -37.76 -32.61 -11.48
C GLU A 692 -37.09 -31.43 -12.20
N TYR A 693 -35.79 -31.51 -12.50
CA TYR A 693 -34.97 -30.42 -13.04
C TYR A 693 -34.43 -30.66 -14.46
N TYR A 694 -34.80 -31.76 -15.12
CA TYR A 694 -34.40 -32.09 -16.50
C TYR A 694 -35.59 -32.16 -17.46
#